data_AF-A0A8H4PD22-F1
#
_entry.id   AF-A0A8H4PD22-F1
#
_cell.length_a   1.000
_cell.length_b   1.000
_cell.length_c   1.000
_cell.angle_alpha   90.00
_cell.angle_beta   90.00
_cell.angle_gamma   90.00
#
_symmetry.space_group_name_H-M   'P 1'
#
loop_
_entity.id
_entity.type
_entity.pdbx_description
1 polymer ?
#
loop_
_entity_poly.entity_id
_entity_poly.type
_entity_poly.pdbx_seq_one_letter_code
_entity_poly.pdbx_strand_id
1 'polypeptide(L)'
;MSRSANQLWRISRPALRLSRTQLGRKHAFSTTSSRQLMGMAGFTDNQLMVREAVSQICSEFPNTYWQERDQDEKDPKEFHAALAKDGWLGIALPESLGGSGLGISEATMMMQTITESGAGMAGAQSIHANVYATQPLAKFGSQEQLETTVPNIVSGKWRVCFGVTEPNAGLDTLRLGTTAKKNLDGSYSVTGQKIWITCAQVASKMILLARTTPLEEVKKPSEGLSLFSIELDRNQPGLDLRKIKKMGGRAVDANEVFFDNYQIPANSLIGEEGKGFKMILHGMNAERCLLAGEALGLGYAALKKASEYARERVVFKRPIGMNQAIAHPLADAYMKLEGAKLATYHAARLYDQSKTDSSVRQDEVGVAANSAKYMAAEAAFTACERAVLTHGGMGYAMEYDVERWFRECLVPRIAPVSREMILNFPNDQPQLSRNRLLPAKPLDPQCLRLPMTPPNVHAQSMRVASATRGVPQLDREASDTRIQARSPSPTTDSAAPGTLFFGESNFLTLVPGRPRRGEQPDSQDDQTGSKQKARLLFPINSTPQSMPEGASPASIDRLSEGTSRYLRDEGALTLPDLQACIPALQAYFTWFHPCFPILDRADFTRKLAASEASIILLQSMLFIGATYCDNATITSMGFSDRSEAKSLLYTRARLLFHADWEKDEITLIQSLFLMSFWRGGPSDVRDVRYWLGVVIGVAESYGLHRSARFTTRDPHRARLRRRIWWSIYVRERQAAASLGLPSRIRDDDCDIEPLSPTDLESEADSLDGSPFGSCKSEHITYAIKMVEIARILGRVIDVHFAPGRQPSSPEQIQDVDEALEEWRASLPEEMNRGVEDGTASVWAHLLHLAYNHLRILIYRHKFVKQGQSENNGQIAVTAASKISRIAEDMLAQGTLRYGQMHLITSLFAALCIHAISIRRGVDVSRRIAEHRAQMCLLGLQEIQKYWKINNNVLDLFLQYLDVSIAQRLHGAAQSDAPIRSLADLEPAEDQQEPAQTYDFPTPQTQAQTKAFEDQYFNLLYGPWEGDDGMADLGLVLQANDPMQMESLNILGRSL
;
A
#
# COMPACT_ATOMS: atom_id res chain seq x y z
N MET A 1 -48.67 38.20 0.27
CA MET A 1 -48.45 39.63 0.57
C MET A 1 -48.04 39.75 2.03
N SER A 2 -46.84 40.23 2.31
CA SER A 2 -46.35 40.44 3.68
C SER A 2 -45.28 41.53 3.69
N ARG A 3 -45.31 42.39 4.72
CA ARG A 3 -44.30 43.43 5.00
C ARG A 3 -43.78 43.24 6.42
N SER A 4 -42.60 43.81 6.67
CA SER A 4 -42.04 44.17 8.00
C SER A 4 -41.96 43.07 9.07
N ALA A 5 -40.77 42.50 9.22
CA ALA A 5 -40.25 41.96 10.49
C ALA A 5 -38.70 42.01 10.51
N ASN A 6 -38.10 43.15 10.13
CA ASN A 6 -36.63 43.29 10.00
C ASN A 6 -36.05 44.32 10.98
N GLN A 7 -36.25 44.07 12.27
CA GLN A 7 -35.69 44.84 13.40
C GLN A 7 -35.77 43.98 14.68
N LEU A 8 -34.63 43.45 15.15
CA LEU A 8 -34.28 43.32 16.59
C LEU A 8 -32.89 42.71 16.91
N TRP A 9 -31.95 42.68 15.96
CA TRP A 9 -30.54 42.40 16.26
C TRP A 9 -29.67 43.67 16.10
N ARG A 10 -29.33 44.30 17.24
CA ARG A 10 -28.37 45.42 17.32
C ARG A 10 -27.36 45.17 18.44
N ILE A 11 -26.28 44.46 18.10
CA ILE A 11 -25.08 44.42 18.95
C ILE A 11 -24.33 45.74 18.77
N SER A 12 -23.94 46.36 19.89
CA SER A 12 -23.36 47.71 19.90
C SER A 12 -21.91 47.73 19.41
N ARG A 13 -21.61 48.52 18.38
CA ARG A 13 -20.23 48.75 17.91
C ARG A 13 -19.52 49.82 18.77
N PRO A 14 -18.38 49.52 19.41
CA PRO A 14 -17.46 50.56 19.87
C PRO A 14 -16.68 51.13 18.67
N ALA A 15 -16.59 52.45 18.56
CA ALA A 15 -15.91 53.12 17.45
C ALA A 15 -14.48 53.55 17.83
N LEU A 16 -13.47 52.80 17.41
CA LEU A 16 -12.05 53.17 17.56
C LEU A 16 -11.49 53.74 16.25
N ARG A 17 -11.22 55.05 16.23
CA ARG A 17 -10.45 55.71 15.16
C ARG A 17 -8.96 55.48 15.38
N LEU A 18 -8.32 54.67 14.53
CA LEU A 18 -6.85 54.57 14.51
C LEU A 18 -6.25 55.73 13.70
N SER A 19 -5.44 56.56 14.35
CA SER A 19 -4.63 57.59 13.71
C SER A 19 -3.45 56.96 12.96
N ARG A 20 -3.28 57.32 11.69
CA ARG A 20 -2.30 56.69 10.79
C ARG A 20 -0.99 57.47 10.72
N THR A 21 -0.15 57.34 11.74
CA THR A 21 1.23 57.88 11.69
C THR A 21 2.07 57.16 10.63
N GLN A 22 2.85 57.92 9.87
CA GLN A 22 3.69 57.41 8.79
C GLN A 22 5.08 57.02 9.31
N LEU A 23 5.65 55.91 8.83
CA LEU A 23 7.09 55.63 8.94
C LEU A 23 7.57 54.66 7.84
N GLY A 24 8.65 55.04 7.15
CA GLY A 24 9.59 54.11 6.48
C GLY A 24 9.07 53.17 5.39
N ARG A 25 8.69 53.68 4.21
CA ARG A 25 8.64 52.83 2.99
C ARG A 25 10.07 52.42 2.59
N LYS A 26 10.40 51.14 2.72
CA LYS A 26 11.40 50.47 1.86
C LYS A 26 10.67 49.59 0.86
N HIS A 27 11.06 49.65 -0.41
CA HIS A 27 10.36 48.93 -1.48
C HIS A 27 10.73 47.45 -1.50
N ALA A 28 9.78 46.59 -1.11
CA ALA A 28 9.80 45.17 -1.42
C ALA A 28 8.64 44.87 -2.38
N PHE A 29 8.95 44.31 -3.55
CA PHE A 29 7.93 43.89 -4.53
C PHE A 29 7.36 42.52 -4.10
N SER A 30 6.48 42.54 -3.11
CA SER A 30 5.64 41.39 -2.76
C SER A 30 4.21 41.85 -2.53
N THR A 31 3.34 41.51 -3.48
CA THR A 31 1.89 41.81 -3.44
C THR A 31 1.09 40.67 -2.79
N THR A 32 1.75 39.60 -2.35
CA THR A 32 1.11 38.49 -1.65
C THR A 32 0.76 38.93 -0.23
N SER A 33 -0.53 39.08 0.06
CA SER A 33 -1.00 39.16 1.45
C SER A 33 -0.60 37.89 2.22
N SER A 34 -0.55 37.97 3.54
CA SER A 34 -0.30 36.80 4.39
C SER A 34 -1.41 35.75 4.18
N ARG A 35 -1.20 34.81 3.25
CA ARG A 35 -2.15 33.76 2.95
C ARG A 35 -2.35 32.90 4.19
N GLN A 36 -3.60 32.84 4.67
CA GLN A 36 -4.00 31.82 5.64
C GLN A 36 -3.74 30.44 5.02
N LEU A 37 -3.31 29.48 5.85
CA LEU A 37 -2.95 28.15 5.40
C LEU A 37 -4.13 27.43 4.75
N MET A 38 -5.27 27.42 5.42
CA MET A 38 -6.53 26.86 4.92
C MET A 38 -7.22 27.83 3.96
N GLY A 39 -7.65 27.35 2.79
CA GLY A 39 -8.45 28.15 1.86
C GLY A 39 -9.89 28.36 2.36
N MET A 40 -10.31 29.62 2.57
CA MET A 40 -11.66 30.01 3.02
C MET A 40 -12.74 30.01 1.93
N ALA A 41 -12.40 29.72 0.66
CA ALA A 41 -13.35 29.74 -0.44
C ALA A 41 -14.36 28.58 -0.35
N GLY A 42 -15.64 28.87 -0.60
CA GLY A 42 -16.72 27.87 -0.59
C GLY A 42 -17.47 27.68 0.74
N PHE A 43 -17.18 28.52 1.74
CA PHE A 43 -17.95 28.61 2.99
C PHE A 43 -19.08 29.65 2.90
N THR A 44 -20.10 29.49 3.76
CA THR A 44 -21.20 30.45 3.95
C THR A 44 -20.75 31.61 4.84
N ASP A 45 -21.43 32.76 4.74
CA ASP A 45 -21.22 33.88 5.66
C ASP A 45 -21.45 33.48 7.12
N ASN A 46 -22.43 32.61 7.38
CA ASN A 46 -22.69 32.02 8.69
C ASN A 46 -21.49 31.22 9.21
N GLN A 47 -20.93 30.29 8.42
CA GLN A 47 -19.72 29.54 8.78
C GLN A 47 -18.54 30.48 9.09
N LEU A 48 -18.34 31.51 8.27
CA LEU A 48 -17.25 32.48 8.48
C LEU A 48 -17.47 33.34 9.74
N MET A 49 -18.71 33.73 10.04
CA MET A 49 -19.07 34.42 11.29
C MET A 49 -18.87 33.54 12.53
N VAL A 50 -19.26 32.26 12.46
CA VAL A 50 -19.01 31.28 13.53
C VAL A 50 -17.51 31.12 13.75
N ARG A 51 -16.72 30.95 12.68
CA ARG A 51 -15.27 30.84 12.75
C ARG A 51 -14.63 32.06 13.41
N GLU A 52 -15.03 33.27 13.04
CA GLU A 52 -14.49 34.50 13.63
C GLU A 52 -14.82 34.61 15.12
N ALA A 53 -16.08 34.46 15.51
CA ALA A 53 -16.51 34.58 16.91
C ALA A 53 -15.89 33.49 17.82
N VAL A 54 -15.84 32.25 17.33
CA VAL A 54 -15.22 31.13 18.05
C VAL A 54 -13.70 31.30 18.14
N SER A 55 -13.04 31.86 17.10
CA SER A 55 -11.61 32.20 17.16
C SER A 55 -11.31 33.26 18.22
N GLN A 56 -12.17 34.27 18.39
CA GLN A 56 -12.03 35.28 19.43
C GLN A 56 -12.09 34.65 20.83
N ILE A 57 -13.10 33.80 21.11
CA ILE A 57 -13.19 33.08 22.38
C ILE A 57 -11.98 32.17 22.61
N CYS A 58 -11.55 31.40 21.60
CA CYS A 58 -10.38 30.52 21.73
C CYS A 58 -9.07 31.28 21.96
N SER A 59 -8.97 32.57 21.57
CA SER A 59 -7.76 33.38 21.78
C SER A 59 -7.48 33.69 23.26
N GLU A 60 -8.49 33.56 24.14
CA GLU A 60 -8.33 33.66 25.60
C GLU A 60 -7.68 32.40 26.22
N PHE A 61 -7.60 31.29 25.46
CA PHE A 61 -7.14 29.98 25.92
C PHE A 61 -5.90 29.53 25.14
N PRO A 62 -4.72 30.14 25.37
CA PRO A 62 -3.50 29.87 24.61
C PRO A 62 -2.99 28.44 24.82
N ASN A 63 -2.10 28.00 23.94
CA ASN A 63 -1.54 26.63 23.96
C ASN A 63 -0.99 26.20 25.33
N THR A 64 -0.41 27.11 26.12
CA THR A 64 0.07 26.82 27.48
C THR A 64 -1.04 26.35 28.44
N TYR A 65 -2.24 26.93 28.38
CA TYR A 65 -3.40 26.45 29.14
C TYR A 65 -3.73 24.99 28.79
N TRP A 66 -3.66 24.63 27.51
CA TRP A 66 -3.93 23.27 27.05
C TRP A 66 -2.79 22.28 27.36
N GLN A 67 -1.54 22.74 27.37
CA GLN A 67 -0.40 21.96 27.86
C GLN A 67 -0.54 21.69 29.37
N GLU A 68 -0.88 22.70 30.18
CA GLU A 68 -1.14 22.57 31.62
C GLU A 68 -2.29 21.60 31.91
N ARG A 69 -3.41 21.72 31.18
CA ARG A 69 -4.59 20.84 31.34
C ARG A 69 -4.36 19.40 30.90
N ASP A 70 -3.53 19.13 29.89
CA ASP A 70 -3.12 17.75 29.56
C ASP A 70 -2.17 17.18 30.62
N GLN A 71 -1.28 18.00 31.20
CA GLN A 71 -0.38 17.57 32.28
C GLN A 71 -1.10 17.30 33.61
N ASP A 72 -2.03 18.18 34.03
CA ASP A 72 -2.72 18.10 35.33
C ASP A 72 -4.06 17.36 35.34
N GLU A 73 -4.52 16.86 34.18
CA GLU A 73 -5.72 16.03 33.98
C GLU A 73 -7.03 16.67 34.50
N LYS A 74 -7.13 18.00 34.44
CA LYS A 74 -8.32 18.77 34.86
C LYS A 74 -9.22 19.15 33.67
N ASP A 75 -10.52 19.07 33.93
CA ASP A 75 -11.58 19.52 33.02
C ASP A 75 -11.44 21.03 32.71
N PRO A 76 -11.43 21.46 31.43
CA PRO A 76 -11.27 22.86 31.02
C PRO A 76 -12.58 23.66 31.22
N LYS A 77 -12.98 23.84 32.48
CA LYS A 77 -14.25 24.46 32.88
C LYS A 77 -14.41 25.89 32.41
N GLU A 78 -13.31 26.62 32.40
CA GLU A 78 -13.26 28.04 32.01
C GLU A 78 -13.59 28.18 30.51
N PHE A 79 -13.02 27.32 29.67
CA PHE A 79 -13.29 27.26 28.23
C PHE A 79 -14.75 26.87 27.92
N HIS A 80 -15.26 25.82 28.59
CA HIS A 80 -16.65 25.42 28.46
C HIS A 80 -17.62 26.54 28.88
N ALA A 81 -17.33 27.25 29.98
CA ALA A 81 -18.12 28.37 30.46
C ALA A 81 -18.08 29.58 29.51
N ALA A 82 -16.93 29.87 28.89
CA ALA A 82 -16.80 30.94 27.91
C ALA A 82 -17.67 30.70 26.67
N LEU A 83 -17.70 29.45 26.15
CA LEU A 83 -18.61 29.08 25.06
C LEU A 83 -20.08 29.04 25.48
N ALA A 84 -20.39 28.60 26.70
CA ALA A 84 -21.76 28.59 27.25
C ALA A 84 -22.35 30.01 27.40
N LYS A 85 -21.55 30.96 27.88
CA LYS A 85 -21.93 32.37 28.12
C LYS A 85 -22.55 33.02 26.89
N ASP A 86 -22.00 32.75 25.71
CA ASP A 86 -22.44 33.32 24.44
C ASP A 86 -23.35 32.36 23.64
N GLY A 87 -23.83 31.28 24.27
CA GLY A 87 -24.85 30.37 23.73
C GLY A 87 -24.35 29.25 22.81
N TRP A 88 -23.05 29.12 22.58
CA TRP A 88 -22.46 28.24 21.56
C TRP A 88 -22.76 26.75 21.75
N LEU A 89 -23.02 26.30 22.98
CA LEU A 89 -23.47 24.93 23.28
C LEU A 89 -24.81 24.59 22.60
N GLY A 90 -25.61 25.61 22.27
CA GLY A 90 -26.89 25.52 21.58
C GLY A 90 -26.85 25.66 20.06
N ILE A 91 -25.66 25.70 19.42
CA ILE A 91 -25.52 26.11 18.00
C ILE A 91 -26.43 25.34 17.01
N ALA A 92 -26.66 24.05 17.26
CA ALA A 92 -27.48 23.17 16.44
C ALA A 92 -28.80 22.73 17.14
N LEU A 93 -29.24 23.48 18.15
CA LEU A 93 -30.48 23.27 18.89
C LEU A 93 -31.54 24.36 18.56
N PRO A 94 -32.84 24.14 18.82
CA PRO A 94 -33.90 25.06 18.39
C PRO A 94 -33.84 26.43 19.06
N GLU A 95 -34.07 27.49 18.27
CA GLU A 95 -34.14 28.89 18.75
C GLU A 95 -35.23 29.09 19.82
N SER A 96 -36.36 28.39 19.69
CA SER A 96 -37.47 28.41 20.66
C SER A 96 -37.08 27.91 22.06
N LEU A 97 -35.94 27.24 22.19
CA LEU A 97 -35.38 26.73 23.46
C LEU A 97 -34.03 27.39 23.81
N GLY A 98 -33.71 28.51 23.16
CA GLY A 98 -32.48 29.28 23.37
C GLY A 98 -31.28 28.85 22.52
N GLY A 99 -31.43 27.85 21.65
CA GLY A 99 -30.38 27.47 20.68
C GLY A 99 -30.21 28.48 19.55
N SER A 100 -29.29 28.20 18.63
CA SER A 100 -28.98 29.10 17.49
C SER A 100 -29.53 28.62 16.14
N GLY A 101 -30.13 27.42 16.06
CA GLY A 101 -30.77 26.90 14.85
C GLY A 101 -29.86 26.59 13.64
N LEU A 102 -28.57 26.93 13.68
CA LEU A 102 -27.70 27.00 12.49
C LEU A 102 -27.43 25.65 11.81
N GLY A 103 -27.36 24.55 12.56
CA GLY A 103 -27.16 23.20 12.03
C GLY A 103 -25.79 22.58 12.32
N ILE A 104 -25.56 21.38 11.78
CA ILE A 104 -24.31 20.62 11.94
C ILE A 104 -23.20 21.15 11.05
N SER A 105 -23.52 21.69 9.88
CA SER A 105 -22.59 22.43 8.99
C SER A 105 -21.81 23.52 9.74
N GLU A 106 -22.53 24.41 10.41
CA GLU A 106 -21.97 25.52 11.19
C GLU A 106 -21.34 25.02 12.50
N ALA A 107 -21.88 23.97 13.12
CA ALA A 107 -21.26 23.31 14.28
C ALA A 107 -19.93 22.60 13.93
N THR A 108 -19.78 22.04 12.74
CA THR A 108 -18.53 21.46 12.24
C THR A 108 -17.47 22.55 12.07
N MET A 109 -17.86 23.75 11.62
CA MET A 109 -16.95 24.91 11.57
C MET A 109 -16.56 25.39 12.98
N MET A 110 -17.49 25.41 13.94
CA MET A 110 -17.17 25.69 15.35
C MET A 110 -16.15 24.68 15.90
N MET A 111 -16.39 23.37 15.73
CA MET A 111 -15.49 22.32 16.21
C MET A 111 -14.11 22.38 15.54
N GLN A 112 -14.04 22.58 14.23
CA GLN A 112 -12.79 22.77 13.51
C GLN A 112 -12.02 23.98 14.03
N THR A 113 -12.71 25.11 14.27
CA THR A 113 -12.07 26.33 14.77
C THR A 113 -11.51 26.15 16.18
N ILE A 114 -12.21 25.40 17.04
CA ILE A 114 -11.72 25.03 18.37
C ILE A 114 -10.44 24.20 18.27
N THR A 115 -10.39 23.13 17.47
CA THR A 115 -9.16 22.31 17.39
C THR A 115 -8.02 23.05 16.70
N GLU A 116 -8.31 23.87 15.68
CA GLU A 116 -7.34 24.69 14.93
C GLU A 116 -6.72 25.83 15.76
N SER A 117 -7.41 26.31 16.82
CA SER A 117 -6.86 27.30 17.75
C SER A 117 -5.59 26.84 18.47
N GLY A 118 -5.38 25.53 18.54
CA GLY A 118 -4.34 24.87 19.33
C GLY A 118 -4.87 24.11 20.55
N ALA A 119 -6.15 24.29 20.90
CA ALA A 119 -6.82 23.47 21.92
C ALA A 119 -6.76 21.97 21.60
N GLY A 120 -6.78 21.62 20.31
CA GLY A 120 -6.76 20.23 19.86
C GLY A 120 -8.03 19.46 20.24
N MET A 121 -7.96 18.13 20.22
CA MET A 121 -9.11 17.27 20.52
C MET A 121 -9.62 17.46 21.95
N ALA A 122 -8.73 17.82 22.91
CA ALA A 122 -9.12 18.14 24.29
C ALA A 122 -10.16 19.28 24.35
N GLY A 123 -10.00 20.32 23.53
CA GLY A 123 -10.96 21.42 23.43
C GLY A 123 -12.31 20.95 22.92
N ALA A 124 -12.33 20.26 21.79
CA ALA A 124 -13.57 19.78 21.18
C ALA A 124 -14.31 18.75 22.07
N GLN A 125 -13.58 17.84 22.72
CA GLN A 125 -14.15 16.83 23.63
C GLN A 125 -14.91 17.44 24.81
N SER A 126 -14.51 18.62 25.28
CA SER A 126 -15.23 19.34 26.34
C SER A 126 -16.60 19.89 25.90
N ILE A 127 -16.83 20.02 24.58
CA ILE A 127 -18.00 20.68 23.99
C ILE A 127 -18.92 19.72 23.22
N HIS A 128 -18.34 18.84 22.39
CA HIS A 128 -19.05 18.27 21.23
C HIS A 128 -20.26 17.39 21.58
N ALA A 129 -20.25 16.69 22.72
CA ALA A 129 -21.35 15.85 23.16
C ALA A 129 -22.64 16.65 23.44
N ASN A 130 -22.52 17.92 23.83
CA ASN A 130 -23.66 18.83 23.99
C ASN A 130 -24.35 19.15 22.65
N VAL A 131 -23.66 18.94 21.52
CA VAL A 131 -24.14 19.21 20.16
C VAL A 131 -24.65 17.95 19.45
N TYR A 132 -23.90 16.84 19.49
CA TYR A 132 -24.27 15.62 18.74
C TYR A 132 -25.14 14.65 19.53
N ALA A 133 -24.85 14.39 20.81
CA ALA A 133 -25.63 13.43 21.61
C ALA A 133 -27.04 13.96 21.90
N THR A 134 -27.23 15.27 21.80
CA THR A 134 -28.52 15.95 21.90
C THR A 134 -29.35 15.90 20.61
N GLN A 135 -28.81 15.55 19.43
CA GLN A 135 -29.59 15.51 18.18
C GLN A 135 -30.76 14.50 18.23
N PRO A 136 -30.63 13.27 18.78
CA PRO A 136 -31.76 12.38 18.98
C PRO A 136 -32.80 12.95 19.95
N LEU A 137 -32.38 13.62 21.03
CA LEU A 137 -33.29 14.26 21.98
C LEU A 137 -34.06 15.41 21.30
N ALA A 138 -33.36 16.29 20.58
CA ALA A 138 -33.93 17.42 19.83
C ALA A 138 -34.92 17.01 18.73
N LYS A 139 -34.86 15.75 18.25
CA LYS A 139 -35.72 15.23 17.18
C LYS A 139 -36.85 14.30 17.66
N PHE A 140 -36.65 13.56 18.75
CA PHE A 140 -37.57 12.51 19.20
C PHE A 140 -37.98 12.61 20.68
N GLY A 141 -37.47 13.61 21.41
CA GLY A 141 -37.86 13.86 22.80
C GLY A 141 -39.27 14.41 22.94
N SER A 142 -39.87 14.23 24.12
CA SER A 142 -41.14 14.89 24.45
C SER A 142 -40.94 16.40 24.69
N GLN A 143 -42.01 17.18 24.59
CA GLN A 143 -41.95 18.63 24.86
C GLN A 143 -41.39 18.93 26.27
N GLU A 144 -41.83 18.15 27.28
CA GLU A 144 -41.34 18.21 28.66
C GLU A 144 -39.82 17.96 28.75
N GLN A 145 -39.30 16.94 28.07
CA GLN A 145 -37.88 16.65 28.01
C GLN A 145 -37.09 17.79 27.35
N LEU A 146 -37.62 18.36 26.26
CA LEU A 146 -36.99 19.44 25.50
C LEU A 146 -36.92 20.74 26.30
N GLU A 147 -38.05 21.20 26.85
CA GLU A 147 -38.17 22.41 27.66
C GLU A 147 -37.32 22.32 28.94
N THR A 148 -37.25 21.14 29.56
CA THR A 148 -36.41 20.92 30.74
C THR A 148 -34.92 20.86 30.38
N THR A 149 -34.55 20.17 29.29
CA THR A 149 -33.15 19.78 29.05
C THR A 149 -32.38 20.78 28.19
N VAL A 150 -32.97 21.29 27.11
CA VAL A 150 -32.23 22.15 26.15
C VAL A 150 -31.76 23.47 26.79
N PRO A 151 -32.59 24.26 27.50
CA PRO A 151 -32.13 25.54 28.07
C PRO A 151 -31.02 25.38 29.13
N ASN A 152 -31.01 24.27 29.88
CA ASN A 152 -29.95 23.97 30.85
C ASN A 152 -28.62 23.58 30.17
N ILE A 153 -28.66 23.02 28.95
CA ILE A 153 -27.46 22.74 28.14
C ILE A 153 -26.95 24.00 27.44
N VAL A 154 -27.85 24.80 26.83
CA VAL A 154 -27.51 26.07 26.18
C VAL A 154 -26.75 27.00 27.13
N SER A 155 -27.26 27.13 28.37
CA SER A 155 -26.64 27.94 29.43
C SER A 155 -25.41 27.29 30.10
N GLY A 156 -25.01 26.09 29.67
CA GLY A 156 -23.87 25.34 30.21
C GLY A 156 -24.02 24.83 31.64
N LYS A 157 -25.19 25.03 32.27
CA LYS A 157 -25.52 24.54 33.63
C LYS A 157 -25.54 23.00 33.67
N TRP A 158 -25.94 22.35 32.59
CA TRP A 158 -25.86 20.91 32.40
C TRP A 158 -24.92 20.56 31.24
N ARG A 159 -24.13 19.50 31.41
CA ARG A 159 -23.38 18.85 30.33
C ARG A 159 -23.96 17.48 30.01
N VAL A 160 -23.79 17.03 28.78
CA VAL A 160 -24.27 15.73 28.27
C VAL A 160 -23.11 14.78 27.97
N CYS A 161 -23.30 13.49 28.23
CA CYS A 161 -22.45 12.40 27.72
C CYS A 161 -23.29 11.32 27.00
N PHE A 162 -22.64 10.46 26.21
CA PHE A 162 -23.31 9.52 25.29
C PHE A 162 -23.02 8.06 25.67
N GLY A 163 -23.98 7.41 26.33
CA GLY A 163 -23.85 6.07 26.90
C GLY A 163 -24.12 4.95 25.90
N VAL A 164 -23.18 4.65 25.01
CA VAL A 164 -23.36 3.65 23.94
C VAL A 164 -22.48 2.42 24.13
N THR A 165 -21.16 2.61 24.02
CA THR A 165 -20.13 1.56 23.95
C THR A 165 -20.02 0.74 25.24
N GLU A 166 -19.82 -0.57 25.10
CA GLU A 166 -19.62 -1.53 26.20
C GLU A 166 -18.32 -2.33 25.99
N PRO A 167 -17.71 -2.93 27.04
CA PRO A 167 -16.46 -3.69 26.90
C PRO A 167 -16.49 -4.78 25.83
N ASN A 168 -17.65 -5.44 25.67
CA ASN A 168 -17.86 -6.50 24.68
C ASN A 168 -18.68 -6.05 23.45
N ALA A 169 -19.15 -4.79 23.41
CA ALA A 169 -20.02 -4.26 22.36
C ALA A 169 -19.65 -2.81 22.01
N GLY A 170 -18.58 -2.66 21.23
CA GLY A 170 -18.23 -1.42 20.55
C GLY A 170 -18.80 -1.38 19.13
N LEU A 171 -18.06 -1.97 18.20
CA LEU A 171 -18.38 -1.96 16.76
C LEU A 171 -19.65 -2.78 16.43
N ASP A 172 -19.88 -3.91 17.12
CA ASP A 172 -21.18 -4.60 17.11
C ASP A 172 -22.12 -4.01 18.17
N THR A 173 -22.46 -2.72 18.01
CA THR A 173 -23.37 -2.00 18.92
C THR A 173 -24.75 -2.67 19.02
N LEU A 174 -25.15 -3.46 18.02
CA LEU A 174 -26.43 -4.16 17.99
C LEU A 174 -26.52 -5.29 19.02
N ARG A 175 -25.40 -5.79 19.54
CA ARG A 175 -25.33 -6.83 20.57
C ARG A 175 -25.06 -6.30 21.99
N LEU A 176 -25.25 -5.00 22.23
CA LEU A 176 -25.12 -4.45 23.58
C LEU A 176 -26.02 -5.18 24.59
N GLY A 177 -25.48 -5.37 25.79
CA GLY A 177 -26.03 -6.14 26.90
C GLY A 177 -26.48 -5.31 28.11
N THR A 178 -26.21 -4.00 28.17
CA THR A 178 -26.85 -3.14 29.18
C THR A 178 -28.37 -3.17 28.98
N THR A 179 -29.09 -3.58 30.01
CA THR A 179 -30.55 -3.71 30.02
C THR A 179 -31.22 -2.53 30.70
N ALA A 180 -32.46 -2.25 30.32
CA ALA A 180 -33.38 -1.35 31.02
C ALA A 180 -34.71 -2.10 31.20
N LYS A 181 -34.87 -2.76 32.35
CA LYS A 181 -36.07 -3.57 32.65
C LYS A 181 -37.18 -2.69 33.19
N LYS A 182 -38.36 -2.73 32.56
CA LYS A 182 -39.53 -1.97 32.99
C LYS A 182 -40.12 -2.50 34.30
N ASN A 183 -40.42 -1.61 35.22
CA ASN A 183 -41.03 -1.87 36.53
C ASN A 183 -42.56 -1.73 36.48
N LEU A 184 -43.26 -2.18 37.53
CA LEU A 184 -44.73 -2.17 37.61
C LEU A 184 -45.34 -0.76 37.66
N ASP A 185 -44.58 0.24 38.09
CA ASP A 185 -44.95 1.67 38.11
C ASP A 185 -44.63 2.39 36.79
N GLY A 186 -44.04 1.69 35.81
CA GLY A 186 -43.60 2.23 34.53
C GLY A 186 -42.19 2.83 34.51
N SER A 187 -41.49 2.90 35.66
CA SER A 187 -40.06 3.23 35.71
C SER A 187 -39.20 2.10 35.11
N TYR A 188 -37.88 2.29 34.99
CA TYR A 188 -36.97 1.25 34.51
C TYR A 188 -35.79 1.05 35.47
N SER A 189 -35.44 -0.21 35.72
CA SER A 189 -34.20 -0.63 36.39
C SER A 189 -33.11 -0.89 35.33
N VAL A 190 -32.02 -0.12 35.36
CA VAL A 190 -30.90 -0.25 34.43
C VAL A 190 -29.77 -1.08 35.03
N THR A 191 -29.32 -2.11 34.32
CA THR A 191 -28.18 -2.96 34.74
C THR A 191 -27.26 -3.28 33.57
N GLY A 192 -25.96 -3.02 33.73
CA GLY A 192 -24.94 -3.24 32.70
C GLY A 192 -23.66 -2.40 32.91
N GLN A 193 -22.80 -2.34 31.88
CA GLN A 193 -21.59 -1.53 31.89
C GLN A 193 -21.40 -0.82 30.56
N LYS A 194 -21.12 0.48 30.62
CA LYS A 194 -20.61 1.29 29.51
C LYS A 194 -19.12 1.62 29.71
N ILE A 195 -18.40 1.89 28.63
CA ILE A 195 -16.96 2.18 28.63
C ILE A 195 -16.61 3.25 27.59
N TRP A 196 -15.49 3.96 27.79
CA TRP A 196 -15.04 5.10 26.98
C TRP A 196 -15.99 6.31 27.01
N ILE A 197 -16.77 6.47 28.09
CA ILE A 197 -17.77 7.53 28.18
C ILE A 197 -17.11 8.86 28.57
N THR A 198 -16.90 9.71 27.57
CA THR A 198 -16.36 11.08 27.70
C THR A 198 -17.23 11.94 28.63
N CYS A 199 -16.61 12.81 29.43
CA CYS A 199 -17.27 13.81 30.30
C CYS A 199 -18.20 13.26 31.40
N ALA A 200 -18.30 11.94 31.65
CA ALA A 200 -19.26 11.40 32.64
C ALA A 200 -19.02 11.90 34.08
N GLN A 201 -17.82 12.35 34.44
CA GLN A 201 -17.50 12.91 35.76
C GLN A 201 -18.08 14.33 35.96
N VAL A 202 -18.42 15.03 34.87
CA VAL A 202 -18.94 16.40 34.85
C VAL A 202 -20.31 16.53 34.18
N ALA A 203 -20.79 15.49 33.51
CA ALA A 203 -22.12 15.43 32.92
C ALA A 203 -23.23 15.38 33.98
N SER A 204 -24.37 16.00 33.65
CA SER A 204 -25.61 15.99 34.44
C SER A 204 -26.63 15.02 33.84
N LYS A 205 -26.64 14.91 32.51
CA LYS A 205 -27.47 13.96 31.76
C LYS A 205 -26.60 12.99 30.95
N MET A 206 -27.07 11.76 30.81
CA MET A 206 -26.54 10.80 29.83
C MET A 206 -27.64 10.45 28.82
N ILE A 207 -27.28 10.47 27.55
CA ILE A 207 -28.11 9.89 26.48
C ILE A 207 -27.68 8.43 26.34
N LEU A 208 -28.40 7.53 27.01
CA LEU A 208 -28.09 6.11 27.18
C LEU A 208 -28.81 5.24 26.14
N LEU A 209 -28.09 4.31 25.50
CA LEU A 209 -28.67 3.24 24.69
C LEU A 209 -28.64 1.92 25.48
N ALA A 210 -29.82 1.36 25.76
CA ALA A 210 -29.99 0.13 26.54
C ALA A 210 -31.05 -0.80 25.91
N ARG A 211 -31.00 -2.08 26.26
CA ARG A 211 -31.90 -3.12 25.76
C ARG A 211 -33.14 -3.23 26.65
N THR A 212 -34.32 -3.01 26.08
CA THR A 212 -35.63 -3.21 26.74
C THR A 212 -36.29 -4.53 26.34
N THR A 213 -35.91 -5.11 25.19
CA THR A 213 -36.36 -6.45 24.76
C THR A 213 -35.15 -7.36 24.53
N PRO A 214 -35.11 -8.57 25.12
CA PRO A 214 -34.03 -9.54 24.94
C PRO A 214 -33.68 -9.80 23.47
N LEU A 215 -32.41 -10.12 23.19
CA LEU A 215 -31.90 -10.28 21.82
C LEU A 215 -32.49 -11.53 21.13
N GLU A 216 -32.82 -12.52 21.94
CA GLU A 216 -33.50 -13.78 21.61
C GLU A 216 -35.00 -13.63 21.34
N GLU A 217 -35.62 -12.53 21.77
CA GLU A 217 -37.06 -12.23 21.56
C GLU A 217 -37.34 -11.37 20.32
N VAL A 218 -36.30 -10.80 19.68
CA VAL A 218 -36.43 -9.90 18.53
C VAL A 218 -36.04 -10.56 17.20
N LYS A 219 -36.62 -10.08 16.09
CA LYS A 219 -36.36 -10.65 14.75
C LYS A 219 -35.07 -10.12 14.12
N LYS A 220 -34.61 -8.94 14.57
CA LYS A 220 -33.36 -8.31 14.11
C LYS A 220 -32.61 -7.72 15.32
N PRO A 221 -31.26 -7.82 15.38
CA PRO A 221 -30.48 -7.22 16.47
C PRO A 221 -30.63 -5.70 16.64
N SER A 222 -31.17 -4.99 15.64
CA SER A 222 -31.52 -3.55 15.68
C SER A 222 -32.89 -3.24 16.28
N GLU A 223 -33.65 -4.25 16.70
CA GLU A 223 -34.91 -4.15 17.43
C GLU A 223 -34.65 -4.39 18.94
N GLY A 224 -35.57 -3.97 19.82
CA GLY A 224 -35.45 -4.18 21.27
C GLY A 224 -34.46 -3.27 22.01
N LEU A 225 -33.82 -2.35 21.29
CA LEU A 225 -32.98 -1.29 21.84
C LEU A 225 -33.78 0.00 22.03
N SER A 226 -33.60 0.68 23.15
CA SER A 226 -34.29 1.92 23.53
C SER A 226 -33.27 2.99 23.93
N LEU A 227 -33.63 4.25 23.71
CA LEU A 227 -32.79 5.42 23.99
C LEU A 227 -33.39 6.21 25.14
N PHE A 228 -32.58 6.64 26.11
CA PHE A 228 -33.03 7.33 27.32
C PHE A 228 -32.22 8.60 27.59
N SER A 229 -32.86 9.66 28.08
CA SER A 229 -32.23 10.84 28.67
C SER A 229 -32.24 10.70 30.19
N ILE A 230 -31.21 10.06 30.75
CA ILE A 230 -31.13 9.77 32.18
C ILE A 230 -30.39 10.87 32.94
N GLU A 231 -30.72 11.06 34.22
CA GLU A 231 -29.87 11.80 35.16
C GLU A 231 -28.64 10.95 35.53
N LEU A 232 -27.52 11.60 35.84
CA LEU A 232 -26.37 10.99 36.52
C LEU A 232 -26.29 11.50 37.97
N ASP A 233 -27.23 11.06 38.80
CA ASP A 233 -27.19 11.37 40.23
C ASP A 233 -26.17 10.46 40.93
N ARG A 234 -25.08 11.09 41.39
CA ARG A 234 -23.96 10.42 42.08
C ARG A 234 -24.31 10.05 43.53
N ASN A 235 -25.50 10.43 44.01
CA ASN A 235 -26.04 10.04 45.32
C ASN A 235 -27.00 8.86 45.23
N GLN A 236 -27.50 8.53 44.03
CA GLN A 236 -28.44 7.43 43.82
C GLN A 236 -27.68 6.09 43.81
N PRO A 237 -28.15 5.06 44.55
CA PRO A 237 -27.51 3.75 44.53
C PRO A 237 -27.61 3.10 43.15
N GLY A 238 -26.60 2.30 42.80
CA GLY A 238 -26.54 1.56 41.54
C GLY A 238 -25.72 2.24 40.43
N LEU A 239 -25.05 3.37 40.68
CA LEU A 239 -24.16 4.05 39.73
C LEU A 239 -22.72 4.14 40.25
N ASP A 240 -21.75 3.71 39.43
CA ASP A 240 -20.31 3.91 39.67
C ASP A 240 -19.62 4.44 38.39
N LEU A 241 -18.66 5.37 38.57
CA LEU A 241 -18.02 6.16 37.51
C LEU A 241 -16.50 6.15 37.66
N ARG A 242 -15.79 5.32 36.87
CA ARG A 242 -14.33 5.14 36.99
C ARG A 242 -13.58 5.79 35.85
N LYS A 243 -12.68 6.74 36.16
CA LYS A 243 -11.83 7.43 35.17
C LYS A 243 -10.82 6.46 34.53
N ILE A 244 -10.75 6.47 33.21
CA ILE A 244 -9.75 5.77 32.39
C ILE A 244 -8.61 6.74 32.05
N LYS A 245 -7.36 6.34 32.32
CA LYS A 245 -6.17 7.07 31.88
C LYS A 245 -5.96 6.92 30.38
N LYS A 246 -5.67 8.03 29.68
CA LYS A 246 -5.60 8.10 28.21
C LYS A 246 -4.23 8.56 27.71
N MET A 247 -3.92 8.19 26.47
CA MET A 247 -2.74 8.66 25.74
C MET A 247 -2.80 10.16 25.40
N GLY A 248 -3.96 10.67 24.98
CA GLY A 248 -4.17 12.08 24.63
C GLY A 248 -5.55 12.57 25.07
N GLY A 249 -5.77 13.88 25.02
CA GLY A 249 -7.00 14.51 25.52
C GLY A 249 -7.15 14.33 27.03
N ARG A 250 -6.05 14.44 27.79
CA ARG A 250 -6.05 14.06 29.23
C ARG A 250 -6.80 15.05 30.12
N ALA A 251 -7.00 16.29 29.64
CA ALA A 251 -7.84 17.30 30.27
C ALA A 251 -9.31 16.85 30.46
N VAL A 252 -9.86 16.13 29.49
CA VAL A 252 -11.26 15.67 29.52
C VAL A 252 -11.31 14.23 30.02
N ASP A 253 -12.21 13.90 30.95
CA ASP A 253 -12.35 12.54 31.44
C ASP A 253 -13.01 11.60 30.41
N ALA A 254 -12.64 10.32 30.45
CA ALA A 254 -13.35 9.22 29.78
C ALA A 254 -13.47 8.07 30.77
N ASN A 255 -14.58 7.33 30.77
CA ASN A 255 -14.95 6.52 31.93
C ASN A 255 -15.48 5.14 31.59
N GLU A 256 -15.29 4.21 32.52
CA GLU A 256 -16.22 3.12 32.74
C GLU A 256 -17.41 3.65 33.55
N VAL A 257 -18.62 3.22 33.19
CA VAL A 257 -19.87 3.55 33.90
C VAL A 257 -20.59 2.24 34.18
N PHE A 258 -20.78 1.92 35.45
CA PHE A 258 -21.45 0.70 35.89
C PHE A 258 -22.85 1.05 36.37
N PHE A 259 -23.82 0.25 35.93
CA PHE A 259 -25.21 0.30 36.38
C PHE A 259 -25.56 -1.03 37.06
N ASP A 260 -25.96 -0.98 38.32
CA ASP A 260 -26.53 -2.11 39.07
C ASP A 260 -27.91 -1.71 39.60
N ASN A 261 -28.95 -2.10 38.87
CA ASN A 261 -30.34 -1.79 39.18
C ASN A 261 -30.57 -0.28 39.44
N TYR A 262 -29.95 0.57 38.61
CA TYR A 262 -30.08 2.02 38.67
C TYR A 262 -31.47 2.45 38.19
N GLN A 263 -32.27 3.09 39.04
CA GLN A 263 -33.68 3.37 38.75
C GLN A 263 -33.87 4.68 37.99
N ILE A 264 -34.44 4.63 36.79
CA ILE A 264 -34.74 5.82 35.97
C ILE A 264 -36.25 5.98 35.77
N PRO A 265 -36.80 7.21 35.84
CA PRO A 265 -38.23 7.44 35.70
C PRO A 265 -38.72 7.20 34.27
N ALA A 266 -40.02 6.90 34.11
CA ALA A 266 -40.65 6.56 32.83
C ALA A 266 -40.42 7.64 31.74
N ASN A 267 -40.47 8.91 32.11
CA ASN A 267 -40.22 10.07 31.23
C ASN A 267 -38.74 10.24 30.85
N SER A 268 -37.85 9.30 31.19
CA SER A 268 -36.49 9.24 30.64
C SER A 268 -36.48 8.71 29.20
N LEU A 269 -37.48 7.91 28.78
CA LEU A 269 -37.51 7.29 27.45
C LEU A 269 -37.63 8.36 26.35
N ILE A 270 -36.73 8.33 25.35
CA ILE A 270 -36.77 9.19 24.17
C ILE A 270 -37.51 8.44 23.06
N GLY A 271 -38.60 9.02 22.55
CA GLY A 271 -39.40 8.43 21.47
C GLY A 271 -40.05 7.08 21.84
N GLU A 272 -40.11 6.17 20.86
CA GLU A 272 -40.72 4.85 21.02
C GLU A 272 -39.76 3.80 21.61
N GLU A 273 -40.29 3.00 22.55
CA GLU A 273 -39.58 1.83 23.09
C GLU A 273 -39.24 0.81 21.97
N GLY A 274 -38.03 0.27 22.01
CA GLY A 274 -37.53 -0.68 21.01
C GLY A 274 -37.11 -0.07 19.66
N LYS A 275 -37.15 1.27 19.49
CA LYS A 275 -36.70 1.97 18.25
C LYS A 275 -35.35 2.70 18.39
N GLY A 276 -34.71 2.62 19.55
CA GLY A 276 -33.52 3.41 19.93
C GLY A 276 -32.38 3.38 18.92
N PHE A 277 -32.12 2.24 18.27
CA PHE A 277 -31.08 2.16 17.23
C PHE A 277 -31.36 3.02 15.98
N LYS A 278 -32.63 3.24 15.61
CA LYS A 278 -32.95 4.17 14.51
C LYS A 278 -32.77 5.62 14.93
N MET A 279 -33.14 5.95 16.16
CA MET A 279 -33.06 7.31 16.69
C MET A 279 -31.62 7.76 16.94
N ILE A 280 -30.76 6.87 17.44
CA ILE A 280 -29.37 7.19 17.78
C ILE A 280 -28.48 7.49 16.57
N LEU A 281 -28.83 6.98 15.37
CA LEU A 281 -28.08 7.25 14.14
C LEU A 281 -28.04 8.73 13.77
N HIS A 282 -29.02 9.54 14.19
CA HIS A 282 -28.94 11.00 14.04
C HIS A 282 -27.80 11.60 14.87
N GLY A 283 -27.60 11.12 16.10
CA GLY A 283 -26.45 11.51 16.92
C GLY A 283 -25.13 11.04 16.32
N MET A 284 -25.05 9.77 15.89
CA MET A 284 -23.81 9.19 15.34
C MET A 284 -23.39 9.78 13.98
N ASN A 285 -24.34 10.16 13.11
CA ASN A 285 -23.99 10.84 11.86
C ASN A 285 -23.55 12.29 12.10
N ALA A 286 -24.18 13.00 13.04
CA ALA A 286 -23.70 14.32 13.48
C ALA A 286 -22.30 14.24 14.11
N GLU A 287 -22.07 13.27 15.01
CA GLU A 287 -20.78 12.98 15.64
C GLU A 287 -19.67 12.79 14.60
N ARG A 288 -19.90 11.98 13.57
CA ARG A 288 -18.94 11.77 12.46
C ARG A 288 -18.61 13.06 11.70
N CYS A 289 -19.61 13.91 11.44
CA CYS A 289 -19.40 15.21 10.78
C CYS A 289 -18.62 16.20 11.66
N LEU A 290 -18.91 16.25 12.96
CA LEU A 290 -18.16 17.08 13.91
C LEU A 290 -16.71 16.59 14.03
N LEU A 291 -16.50 15.30 14.28
CA LEU A 291 -15.17 14.69 14.47
C LEU A 291 -14.27 14.81 13.24
N ALA A 292 -14.85 14.89 12.04
CA ALA A 292 -14.14 15.21 10.81
C ALA A 292 -13.64 16.68 10.80
N GLY A 293 -14.46 17.64 11.24
CA GLY A 293 -14.03 19.02 11.47
C GLY A 293 -12.95 19.12 12.55
N GLU A 294 -13.13 18.42 13.67
CA GLU A 294 -12.16 18.37 14.77
C GLU A 294 -10.78 17.89 14.26
N ALA A 295 -10.75 16.80 13.50
CA ALA A 295 -9.52 16.28 12.90
C ALA A 295 -8.90 17.26 11.90
N LEU A 296 -9.70 17.89 11.02
CA LEU A 296 -9.19 18.90 10.08
C LEU A 296 -8.49 20.06 10.79
N GLY A 297 -9.12 20.65 11.81
CA GLY A 297 -8.55 21.79 12.53
C GLY A 297 -7.24 21.43 13.25
N LEU A 298 -7.19 20.26 13.88
CA LEU A 298 -5.98 19.70 14.49
C LEU A 298 -4.84 19.55 13.45
N GLY A 299 -5.17 19.06 12.26
CA GLY A 299 -4.23 18.93 11.14
C GLY A 299 -3.74 20.28 10.61
N TYR A 300 -4.61 21.29 10.47
CA TYR A 300 -4.20 22.65 10.09
C TYR A 300 -3.33 23.31 11.17
N ALA A 301 -3.63 23.13 12.47
CA ALA A 301 -2.78 23.61 13.56
C ALA A 301 -1.38 22.98 13.52
N ALA A 302 -1.30 21.65 13.38
CA ALA A 302 -0.05 20.93 13.27
C ALA A 302 0.78 21.37 12.05
N LEU A 303 0.15 21.43 10.87
CA LEU A 303 0.80 21.86 9.62
C LEU A 303 1.25 23.33 9.67
N LYS A 304 0.47 24.22 10.29
CA LYS A 304 0.86 25.62 10.52
C LYS A 304 2.11 25.70 11.40
N LYS A 305 2.08 25.07 12.58
CA LYS A 305 3.21 25.05 13.53
C LYS A 305 4.47 24.47 12.89
N ALA A 306 4.33 23.39 12.12
CA ALA A 306 5.42 22.77 11.36
C ALA A 306 6.01 23.73 10.31
N SER A 307 5.17 24.45 9.57
CA SER A 307 5.59 25.40 8.54
C SER A 307 6.28 26.64 9.13
N GLU A 308 5.80 27.12 10.28
CA GLU A 308 6.42 28.20 11.06
C GLU A 308 7.81 27.78 11.56
N TYR A 309 7.91 26.63 12.25
CA TYR A 309 9.19 26.08 12.68
C TYR A 309 10.14 25.79 11.51
N ALA A 310 9.64 25.29 10.38
CA ALA A 310 10.47 25.04 9.20
C ALA A 310 11.06 26.31 8.56
N ARG A 311 10.35 27.44 8.67
CA ARG A 311 10.80 28.77 8.21
C ARG A 311 11.84 29.39 9.14
N GLU A 312 11.77 29.11 10.44
CA GLU A 312 12.58 29.76 11.47
C GLU A 312 13.78 28.93 11.94
N ARG A 313 13.67 27.61 11.98
CA ARG A 313 14.75 26.72 12.40
C ARG A 313 15.84 26.66 11.32
N VAL A 314 17.03 27.17 11.63
CA VAL A 314 18.20 27.12 10.77
C VAL A 314 19.07 25.90 11.10
N VAL A 315 19.38 25.08 10.10
CA VAL A 315 20.38 24.00 10.15
C VAL A 315 21.15 24.01 8.83
N PHE A 316 22.45 23.66 8.84
CA PHE A 316 23.33 23.78 7.65
C PHE A 316 23.29 25.18 7.01
N LYS A 317 23.23 26.23 7.84
CA LYS A 317 23.23 27.66 7.47
C LYS A 317 22.00 28.16 6.67
N ARG A 318 20.91 27.40 6.57
CA ARG A 318 19.63 27.88 5.99
C ARG A 318 18.40 27.38 6.77
N PRO A 319 17.21 28.00 6.63
CA PRO A 319 15.96 27.46 7.16
C PRO A 319 15.68 26.03 6.65
N ILE A 320 15.24 25.13 7.53
CA ILE A 320 15.05 23.72 7.16
C ILE A 320 13.96 23.50 6.12
N GLY A 321 12.98 24.41 6.02
CA GLY A 321 11.94 24.42 4.98
C GLY A 321 12.46 24.67 3.56
N MET A 322 13.72 25.09 3.39
CA MET A 322 14.39 25.12 2.07
C MET A 322 14.84 23.74 1.59
N ASN A 323 14.71 22.69 2.41
CA ASN A 323 15.06 21.32 2.04
C ASN A 323 13.80 20.59 1.55
N GLN A 324 13.85 19.98 0.37
CA GLN A 324 12.72 19.24 -0.21
C GLN A 324 12.20 18.11 0.68
N ALA A 325 13.07 17.48 1.46
CA ALA A 325 12.71 16.46 2.46
C ALA A 325 11.82 16.98 3.61
N ILE A 326 11.72 18.29 3.80
CA ILE A 326 10.75 18.93 4.71
C ILE A 326 9.59 19.54 3.91
N ALA A 327 9.89 20.25 2.82
CA ALA A 327 8.88 20.96 2.03
C ALA A 327 7.86 20.02 1.36
N HIS A 328 8.30 18.89 0.77
CA HIS A 328 7.39 18.00 0.05
C HIS A 328 6.43 17.24 1.00
N PRO A 329 6.86 16.69 2.15
CA PRO A 329 5.93 16.09 3.12
C PRO A 329 4.89 17.07 3.71
N LEU A 330 5.26 18.33 3.92
CA LEU A 330 4.31 19.35 4.37
C LEU A 330 3.31 19.73 3.26
N ALA A 331 3.73 19.76 1.99
CA ALA A 331 2.84 19.95 0.84
C ALA A 331 1.88 18.76 0.62
N ASP A 332 2.35 17.52 0.83
CA ASP A 332 1.52 16.31 0.83
C ASP A 332 0.44 16.36 1.92
N ALA A 333 0.82 16.72 3.15
CA ALA A 333 -0.13 16.93 4.25
C ALA A 333 -1.16 18.04 3.94
N TYR A 334 -0.73 19.15 3.32
CA TYR A 334 -1.62 20.23 2.89
C TYR A 334 -2.68 19.75 1.88
N MET A 335 -2.26 19.06 0.81
CA MET A 335 -3.19 18.58 -0.22
C MET A 335 -4.20 17.56 0.35
N LYS A 336 -3.78 16.71 1.29
CA LYS A 336 -4.67 15.78 2.00
C LYS A 336 -5.71 16.50 2.85
N LEU A 337 -5.31 17.55 3.58
CA LEU A 337 -6.23 18.36 4.40
C LEU A 337 -7.24 19.15 3.55
N GLU A 338 -6.83 19.72 2.42
CA GLU A 338 -7.73 20.42 1.49
C GLU A 338 -8.72 19.44 0.83
N GLY A 339 -8.29 18.23 0.47
CA GLY A 339 -9.19 17.18 -0.03
C GLY A 339 -10.19 16.70 1.04
N ALA A 340 -9.74 16.48 2.27
CA ALA A 340 -10.59 16.08 3.39
C ALA A 340 -11.58 17.21 3.82
N LYS A 341 -11.21 18.48 3.64
CA LYS A 341 -12.10 19.64 3.83
C LYS A 341 -13.32 19.56 2.91
N LEU A 342 -13.13 19.26 1.63
CA LEU A 342 -14.23 19.14 0.67
C LEU A 342 -15.20 18.03 1.07
N ALA A 343 -14.70 16.85 1.44
CA ALA A 343 -15.51 15.73 1.91
C ALA A 343 -16.29 16.08 3.20
N THR A 344 -15.64 16.74 4.17
CA THR A 344 -16.22 17.09 5.46
C THR A 344 -17.39 18.07 5.34
N TYR A 345 -17.21 19.17 4.61
CA TYR A 345 -18.27 20.15 4.43
C TYR A 345 -19.32 19.72 3.39
N HIS A 346 -19.02 18.74 2.52
CA HIS A 346 -20.07 18.04 1.78
C HIS A 346 -20.96 17.23 2.74
N ALA A 347 -20.38 16.37 3.58
CA ALA A 347 -21.12 15.52 4.52
C ALA A 347 -21.97 16.31 5.51
N ALA A 348 -21.43 17.39 6.09
CA ALA A 348 -22.17 18.21 7.05
C ALA A 348 -23.35 18.96 6.41
N ARG A 349 -23.19 19.49 5.18
CA ARG A 349 -24.30 20.09 4.41
C ARG A 349 -25.36 19.04 4.04
N LEU A 350 -24.94 17.85 3.60
CA LEU A 350 -25.85 16.76 3.25
C LEU A 350 -26.67 16.29 4.48
N TYR A 351 -26.05 16.23 5.67
CA TYR A 351 -26.74 15.93 6.92
C TYR A 351 -27.86 16.94 7.21
N ASP A 352 -27.58 18.25 7.15
CA ASP A 352 -28.61 19.26 7.42
C ASP A 352 -29.68 19.34 6.33
N GLN A 353 -29.30 19.19 5.04
CA GLN A 353 -30.26 19.07 3.94
C GLN A 353 -31.25 17.92 4.16
N SER A 354 -30.78 16.77 4.66
CA SER A 354 -31.64 15.61 4.96
C SER A 354 -32.69 15.82 6.07
N LYS A 355 -32.71 16.99 6.72
CA LYS A 355 -33.77 17.40 7.65
C LYS A 355 -34.99 18.01 6.94
N THR A 356 -34.79 18.58 5.75
CA THR A 356 -35.81 19.36 5.00
C THR A 356 -36.06 18.85 3.59
N ASP A 357 -35.06 18.23 2.97
CA ASP A 357 -35.12 17.65 1.62
C ASP A 357 -35.31 16.13 1.73
N SER A 358 -36.44 15.64 1.23
CA SER A 358 -36.79 14.22 1.24
C SER A 358 -36.12 13.41 0.13
N SER A 359 -35.41 14.04 -0.81
CA SER A 359 -34.61 13.34 -1.82
C SER A 359 -33.29 12.81 -1.25
N VAL A 360 -32.72 13.49 -0.25
CA VAL A 360 -31.47 13.11 0.41
C VAL A 360 -31.69 11.93 1.35
N ARG A 361 -31.11 10.77 1.02
CA ARG A 361 -31.33 9.55 1.81
C ARG A 361 -30.41 9.48 3.02
N GLN A 362 -30.91 8.90 4.11
CA GLN A 362 -30.14 8.74 5.36
C GLN A 362 -28.94 7.78 5.21
N ASP A 363 -28.95 6.87 4.23
CA ASP A 363 -27.77 6.04 3.92
C ASP A 363 -26.71 6.79 3.12
N GLU A 364 -27.09 7.75 2.26
CA GLU A 364 -26.14 8.65 1.56
C GLU A 364 -25.45 9.60 2.53
N VAL A 365 -26.20 10.16 3.49
CA VAL A 365 -25.65 10.89 4.65
C VAL A 365 -24.69 9.99 5.44
N GLY A 366 -25.03 8.71 5.61
CA GLY A 366 -24.17 7.71 6.25
C GLY A 366 -22.86 7.46 5.49
N VAL A 367 -22.90 7.33 4.17
CA VAL A 367 -21.69 7.23 3.32
C VAL A 367 -20.83 8.48 3.50
N ALA A 368 -21.41 9.66 3.28
CA ALA A 368 -20.68 10.92 3.30
C ALA A 368 -20.01 11.18 4.66
N ALA A 369 -20.74 11.00 5.77
CA ALA A 369 -20.22 11.23 7.12
C ALA A 369 -19.07 10.27 7.50
N ASN A 370 -19.17 8.99 7.12
CA ASN A 370 -18.08 8.02 7.35
C ASN A 370 -16.86 8.34 6.47
N SER A 371 -17.05 8.65 5.18
CA SER A 371 -15.97 9.00 4.25
C SER A 371 -15.24 10.28 4.66
N ALA A 372 -15.98 11.32 5.05
CA ALA A 372 -15.43 12.56 5.60
C ALA A 372 -14.52 12.31 6.81
N LYS A 373 -15.05 11.58 7.81
CA LYS A 373 -14.35 11.23 9.04
C LYS A 373 -13.07 10.43 8.76
N TYR A 374 -13.11 9.45 7.87
CA TYR A 374 -11.92 8.71 7.43
C TYR A 374 -10.87 9.62 6.80
N MET A 375 -11.26 10.43 5.80
CA MET A 375 -10.32 11.30 5.07
C MET A 375 -9.70 12.35 6.00
N ALA A 376 -10.49 12.97 6.87
CA ALA A 376 -10.02 13.94 7.85
C ALA A 376 -9.06 13.33 8.87
N ALA A 377 -9.37 12.13 9.40
CA ALA A 377 -8.51 11.47 10.39
C ALA A 377 -7.15 11.04 9.81
N GLU A 378 -7.09 10.46 8.60
CA GLU A 378 -5.83 10.08 7.97
C GLU A 378 -5.01 11.31 7.51
N ALA A 379 -5.68 12.39 7.07
CA ALA A 379 -5.02 13.66 6.75
C ALA A 379 -4.45 14.35 8.00
N ALA A 380 -5.22 14.40 9.09
CA ALA A 380 -4.79 14.94 10.38
C ALA A 380 -3.61 14.17 10.97
N PHE A 381 -3.66 12.83 10.94
CA PHE A 381 -2.56 11.98 11.36
C PHE A 381 -1.29 12.26 10.55
N THR A 382 -1.41 12.34 9.21
CA THR A 382 -0.29 12.70 8.33
C THR A 382 0.31 14.06 8.73
N ALA A 383 -0.53 15.08 8.93
CA ALA A 383 -0.09 16.43 9.31
C ALA A 383 0.60 16.47 10.68
N CYS A 384 0.06 15.75 11.68
CA CYS A 384 0.65 15.68 13.02
C CYS A 384 2.00 14.92 13.01
N GLU A 385 2.09 13.80 12.28
CA GLU A 385 3.35 13.07 12.10
C GLU A 385 4.41 13.95 11.43
N ARG A 386 4.06 14.64 10.33
CA ARG A 386 5.00 15.57 9.67
C ARG A 386 5.38 16.74 10.57
N ALA A 387 4.48 17.20 11.45
CA ALA A 387 4.79 18.27 12.40
C ALA A 387 5.82 17.84 13.45
N VAL A 388 5.64 16.66 14.07
CA VAL A 388 6.63 16.06 14.99
C VAL A 388 7.98 15.88 14.29
N LEU A 389 8.00 15.24 13.12
CA LEU A 389 9.24 14.98 12.37
C LEU A 389 9.95 16.28 11.92
N THR A 390 9.21 17.32 11.56
CA THR A 390 9.77 18.64 11.19
C THR A 390 10.42 19.36 12.39
N HIS A 391 9.90 19.15 13.61
CA HIS A 391 10.54 19.68 14.82
C HIS A 391 11.77 18.87 15.25
N GLY A 392 11.91 17.63 14.81
CA GLY A 392 12.99 16.72 15.19
C GLY A 392 12.86 16.34 16.67
N GLY A 393 13.98 16.34 17.42
CA GLY A 393 13.95 16.04 18.86
C GLY A 393 13.05 16.97 19.68
N MET A 394 12.83 18.21 19.22
CA MET A 394 11.88 19.15 19.84
C MET A 394 10.41 18.70 19.64
N GLY A 395 10.12 17.94 18.59
CA GLY A 395 8.79 17.37 18.35
C GLY A 395 8.40 16.24 19.30
N TYR A 396 9.31 15.83 20.18
CA TYR A 396 9.10 14.84 21.24
C TYR A 396 9.07 15.46 22.64
N ALA A 397 9.33 16.78 22.76
CA ALA A 397 9.33 17.48 24.04
C ALA A 397 7.96 18.08 24.34
N MET A 398 7.43 17.86 25.56
CA MET A 398 6.08 18.31 25.97
C MET A 398 5.91 19.84 26.07
N GLU A 399 6.97 20.62 25.87
CA GLU A 399 6.90 22.08 25.69
C GLU A 399 6.42 22.48 24.27
N TYR A 400 6.49 21.56 23.31
CA TYR A 400 6.02 21.75 21.93
C TYR A 400 4.68 21.03 21.69
N ASP A 401 3.70 21.79 21.20
CA ASP A 401 2.31 21.33 21.02
C ASP A 401 2.13 20.09 20.13
N VAL A 402 3.07 19.86 19.20
CA VAL A 402 2.96 18.85 18.16
C VAL A 402 2.97 17.42 18.71
N GLU A 403 3.60 17.17 19.87
CA GLU A 403 3.56 15.85 20.51
C GLU A 403 2.16 15.54 21.04
N ARG A 404 1.51 16.52 21.71
CA ARG A 404 0.15 16.39 22.23
C ARG A 404 -0.85 16.22 21.10
N TRP A 405 -0.76 17.01 20.05
CA TRP A 405 -1.63 16.88 18.88
C TRP A 405 -1.43 15.52 18.17
N PHE A 406 -0.21 14.97 18.13
CA PHE A 406 0.03 13.63 17.61
C PHE A 406 -0.56 12.52 18.50
N ARG A 407 -0.50 12.66 19.83
CA ARG A 407 -1.22 11.76 20.76
C ARG A 407 -2.75 11.83 20.59
N GLU A 408 -3.28 13.04 20.40
CA GLU A 408 -4.71 13.31 20.24
C GLU A 408 -5.28 12.84 18.88
N CYS A 409 -4.52 12.96 17.78
CA CYS A 409 -4.99 12.67 16.42
C CYS A 409 -5.36 11.18 16.17
N LEU A 410 -5.00 10.28 17.08
CA LEU A 410 -5.38 8.87 17.03
C LEU A 410 -6.87 8.65 17.36
N VAL A 411 -7.51 9.51 18.16
CA VAL A 411 -8.91 9.33 18.56
C VAL A 411 -9.86 9.39 17.34
N PRO A 412 -9.74 10.36 16.41
CA PRO A 412 -10.47 10.34 15.14
C PRO A 412 -10.23 9.13 14.22
N ARG A 413 -9.17 8.33 14.43
CA ARG A 413 -8.96 7.08 13.66
C ARG A 413 -9.73 5.89 14.26
N ILE A 414 -9.96 5.92 15.57
CA ILE A 414 -10.53 4.82 16.37
C ILE A 414 -12.05 4.98 16.57
N ALA A 415 -12.50 6.16 17.02
CA ALA A 415 -13.89 6.42 17.44
C ALA A 415 -14.64 7.34 16.45
N PRO A 416 -15.98 7.38 16.44
CA PRO A 416 -16.91 6.40 17.06
C PRO A 416 -16.96 5.06 16.28
N VAL A 417 -16.41 5.03 15.06
CA VAL A 417 -16.28 3.83 14.22
C VAL A 417 -14.83 3.76 13.73
N SER A 418 -14.22 2.57 13.77
CA SER A 418 -12.83 2.39 13.36
C SER A 418 -12.63 2.62 11.85
N ARG A 419 -11.40 2.98 11.48
CA ARG A 419 -10.94 3.11 10.10
C ARG A 419 -11.33 1.88 9.25
N GLU A 420 -11.14 0.68 9.78
CA GLU A 420 -11.40 -0.60 9.11
C GLU A 420 -12.91 -0.82 8.87
N MET A 421 -13.76 -0.46 9.83
CA MET A 421 -15.21 -0.60 9.69
C MET A 421 -15.79 0.42 8.71
N ILE A 422 -15.20 1.61 8.61
CA ILE A 422 -15.54 2.57 7.55
C ILE A 422 -15.17 2.00 6.17
N LEU A 423 -14.00 1.36 6.04
CA LEU A 423 -13.56 0.74 4.78
C LEU A 423 -14.42 -0.46 4.34
N ASN A 424 -15.18 -1.08 5.24
CA ASN A 424 -16.16 -2.10 4.86
C ASN A 424 -17.41 -1.51 4.19
N PHE A 425 -17.81 -0.27 4.52
CA PHE A 425 -19.05 0.33 4.01
C PHE A 425 -19.06 0.49 2.46
N PRO A 426 -17.98 0.93 1.79
CA PRO A 426 -17.87 0.88 0.33
C PRO A 426 -17.95 -0.54 -0.26
N ASN A 427 -17.53 -1.58 0.48
CA ASN A 427 -17.51 -2.96 -0.02
C ASN A 427 -18.89 -3.64 0.01
N ASP A 428 -19.89 -3.01 0.63
CA ASP A 428 -21.30 -3.40 0.58
C ASP A 428 -22.11 -2.64 -0.51
N GLN A 429 -21.51 -1.69 -1.24
CA GLN A 429 -22.16 -1.00 -2.36
C GLN A 429 -22.40 -1.95 -3.54
N PRO A 430 -23.63 -2.07 -4.10
CA PRO A 430 -23.98 -3.05 -5.14
C PRO A 430 -23.09 -3.05 -6.40
N GLN A 431 -22.47 -1.92 -6.72
CA GLN A 431 -21.59 -1.78 -7.90
C GLN A 431 -20.17 -2.31 -7.63
N LEU A 432 -19.66 -2.14 -6.40
CA LEU A 432 -18.36 -2.66 -5.97
C LEU A 432 -18.46 -4.14 -5.52
N SER A 433 -19.58 -4.54 -4.93
CA SER A 433 -19.80 -5.89 -4.41
C SER A 433 -20.07 -6.94 -5.50
N ARG A 434 -20.18 -6.57 -6.78
CA ARG A 434 -20.31 -7.51 -7.91
C ARG A 434 -19.10 -8.46 -8.06
N ASN A 435 -17.96 -8.12 -7.48
CA ASN A 435 -16.77 -8.98 -7.43
C ASN A 435 -16.70 -9.90 -6.19
N ARG A 436 -17.82 -10.13 -5.48
CA ARG A 436 -17.87 -11.22 -4.49
C ARG A 436 -17.91 -12.57 -5.20
N LEU A 437 -16.84 -13.35 -5.04
CA LEU A 437 -16.96 -14.80 -5.04
C LEU A 437 -18.09 -15.17 -4.06
N LEU A 438 -19.05 -15.96 -4.52
CA LEU A 438 -20.22 -16.33 -3.73
C LEU A 438 -19.76 -17.04 -2.45
N PRO A 439 -20.28 -16.69 -1.26
CA PRO A 439 -20.05 -17.50 -0.08
C PRO A 439 -20.64 -18.89 -0.35
N ALA A 440 -19.83 -19.94 -0.15
CA ALA A 440 -20.30 -21.30 -0.27
C ALA A 440 -21.50 -21.51 0.65
N LYS A 441 -22.58 -22.14 0.15
CA LYS A 441 -23.73 -22.48 0.99
C LYS A 441 -23.26 -23.34 2.17
N PRO A 442 -23.74 -23.09 3.40
CA PRO A 442 -23.53 -24.05 4.48
C PRO A 442 -24.13 -25.40 4.05
N LEU A 443 -23.34 -26.47 4.15
CA LEU A 443 -23.79 -27.82 3.85
C LEU A 443 -24.87 -28.25 4.86
N ASP A 444 -25.90 -28.93 4.35
CA ASP A 444 -27.01 -29.42 5.17
C ASP A 444 -26.50 -30.53 6.14
N PRO A 445 -26.68 -30.38 7.47
CA PRO A 445 -26.26 -31.39 8.44
C PRO A 445 -26.95 -32.77 8.29
N GLN A 446 -28.00 -32.90 7.48
CA GLN A 446 -28.81 -34.13 7.39
C GLN A 446 -28.27 -35.17 6.38
N CYS A 447 -27.34 -34.82 5.49
CA CYS A 447 -26.89 -35.71 4.40
C CYS A 447 -25.86 -36.80 4.78
N LEU A 448 -25.51 -37.01 6.06
CA LEU A 448 -24.51 -38.00 6.48
C LEU A 448 -24.99 -38.96 7.60
N ARG A 449 -25.91 -39.86 7.23
CA ARG A 449 -26.13 -41.19 7.84
C ARG A 449 -26.50 -42.13 6.69
N LEU A 450 -25.78 -43.20 6.37
CA LEU A 450 -25.66 -44.52 7.03
C LEU A 450 -24.75 -45.41 6.13
N PRO A 451 -24.40 -46.67 6.51
CA PRO A 451 -24.23 -47.29 7.82
C PRO A 451 -22.81 -47.88 8.03
N MET A 452 -22.50 -48.33 9.25
CA MET A 452 -21.26 -49.06 9.58
C MET A 452 -21.58 -50.48 10.10
N THR A 453 -21.10 -51.52 9.40
CA THR A 453 -20.90 -52.88 9.96
C THR A 453 -19.81 -53.64 9.16
N PRO A 454 -18.93 -54.43 9.81
CA PRO A 454 -17.77 -55.07 9.15
C PRO A 454 -17.91 -56.61 9.00
N PRO A 455 -17.03 -57.25 8.20
CA PRO A 455 -16.68 -58.66 8.31
C PRO A 455 -15.35 -58.90 9.07
N ASN A 456 -15.20 -60.11 9.66
CA ASN A 456 -14.01 -60.59 10.38
C ASN A 456 -12.95 -61.19 9.38
N VAL A 457 -11.80 -61.82 9.73
CA VAL A 457 -11.62 -63.05 10.55
C VAL A 457 -10.12 -63.35 10.87
N HIS A 458 -9.81 -63.62 12.16
CA HIS A 458 -8.67 -64.39 12.73
C HIS A 458 -7.19 -63.92 12.60
N ALA A 459 -6.24 -64.27 13.50
CA ALA A 459 -6.29 -64.79 14.90
C ALA A 459 -4.88 -64.78 15.59
N GLN A 460 -4.83 -65.17 16.89
CA GLN A 460 -3.64 -65.52 17.73
C GLN A 460 -2.76 -64.35 18.25
N SER A 461 -2.09 -64.40 19.43
CA SER A 461 -2.29 -65.17 20.70
C SER A 461 -1.42 -64.58 21.85
N MET A 462 -1.72 -64.93 23.13
CA MET A 462 -1.00 -64.61 24.40
C MET A 462 -0.98 -63.10 24.83
N ARG A 463 -1.24 -62.64 26.08
CA ARG A 463 -0.93 -63.06 27.49
C ARG A 463 0.57 -62.89 27.83
N VAL A 464 1.04 -62.32 28.97
CA VAL A 464 0.63 -62.43 30.40
C VAL A 464 0.92 -61.13 31.22
N ALA A 465 0.34 -61.04 32.42
CA ALA A 465 0.25 -59.94 33.40
C ALA A 465 1.53 -59.45 34.15
N SER A 466 1.42 -58.21 34.71
CA SER A 466 1.83 -57.68 36.06
C SER A 466 3.23 -58.01 36.67
N ALA A 467 3.90 -57.24 37.56
CA ALA A 467 3.44 -56.45 38.71
C ALA A 467 4.57 -55.65 39.42
N THR A 468 4.29 -54.41 39.87
CA THR A 468 4.66 -53.76 41.16
C THR A 468 6.11 -53.61 41.70
N ARG A 469 6.29 -52.55 42.52
CA ARG A 469 7.40 -52.18 43.45
C ARG A 469 8.67 -51.61 42.79
N GLY A 470 9.37 -50.64 43.40
CA GLY A 470 9.08 -49.92 44.65
C GLY A 470 10.12 -48.82 44.97
N VAL A 471 9.83 -47.94 45.92
CA VAL A 471 10.71 -46.85 46.39
C VAL A 471 11.29 -47.19 47.78
N PRO A 472 12.56 -46.84 48.05
CA PRO A 472 13.01 -46.49 49.39
C PRO A 472 13.59 -45.07 49.47
N GLN A 473 13.27 -44.35 50.55
CA GLN A 473 14.00 -43.16 51.00
C GLN A 473 15.27 -43.58 51.78
N LEU A 474 16.17 -42.62 52.04
CA LEU A 474 16.83 -42.49 53.35
C LEU A 474 17.37 -41.06 53.57
N ASP A 475 17.91 -40.80 54.76
CA ASP A 475 17.85 -39.51 55.44
C ASP A 475 19.21 -38.80 55.65
N ARG A 476 19.14 -37.46 55.71
CA ARG A 476 19.80 -36.53 56.68
C ARG A 476 21.29 -36.16 56.66
N GLU A 477 21.45 -34.98 57.27
CA GLU A 477 22.56 -34.46 58.09
C GLU A 477 23.77 -33.80 57.40
N ALA A 478 24.48 -32.99 58.21
CA ALA A 478 25.24 -31.81 57.76
C ALA A 478 26.44 -31.51 58.68
N SER A 479 27.42 -30.76 58.19
CA SER A 479 28.32 -29.92 59.02
C SER A 479 29.23 -29.02 58.15
N ASP A 480 29.82 -27.99 58.77
CA ASP A 480 30.69 -26.99 58.16
C ASP A 480 32.00 -27.52 57.56
N THR A 481 32.52 -26.78 56.56
CA THR A 481 33.91 -26.31 56.66
C THR A 481 34.12 -24.96 55.96
N ARG A 482 34.76 -24.01 56.65
CA ARG A 482 35.29 -22.77 56.03
C ARG A 482 36.55 -23.07 55.21
N ILE A 483 36.82 -22.27 54.18
CA ILE A 483 38.15 -21.68 53.92
C ILE A 483 37.99 -20.41 53.03
N GLN A 484 39.03 -19.57 52.99
CA GLN A 484 38.96 -18.17 52.55
C GLN A 484 39.15 -17.99 51.03
N ALA A 485 38.62 -16.88 50.50
CA ALA A 485 38.90 -16.42 49.15
C ALA A 485 40.27 -15.71 49.03
N ARG A 486 40.99 -15.95 47.93
CA ARG A 486 41.86 -14.97 47.26
C ARG A 486 42.08 -15.32 45.79
N SER A 487 42.22 -14.30 44.96
CA SER A 487 42.30 -14.38 43.49
C SER A 487 43.69 -14.78 42.99
N PRO A 488 43.79 -15.13 41.70
CA PRO A 488 44.73 -14.43 40.82
C PRO A 488 44.02 -13.62 39.72
N SER A 489 44.76 -12.68 39.14
CA SER A 489 44.32 -11.73 38.09
C SER A 489 44.41 -12.35 36.68
N PRO A 490 43.82 -11.74 35.62
CA PRO A 490 43.62 -12.41 34.35
C PRO A 490 44.84 -12.38 33.42
N THR A 491 44.97 -13.42 32.58
CA THR A 491 45.74 -13.40 31.33
C THR A 491 44.80 -13.40 30.14
N THR A 492 45.12 -12.63 29.10
CA THR A 492 44.21 -12.28 28.00
C THR A 492 44.29 -13.24 26.83
N ASP A 493 43.13 -13.67 26.32
CA ASP A 493 42.95 -14.05 24.92
C ASP A 493 41.76 -13.28 24.35
N SER A 494 42.02 -12.33 23.45
CA SER A 494 41.06 -11.29 23.08
C SER A 494 40.42 -11.52 21.70
N ALA A 495 39.14 -11.89 21.68
CA ALA A 495 38.32 -11.78 20.48
C ALA A 495 38.15 -10.28 20.11
N ALA A 496 38.55 -9.89 18.90
CA ALA A 496 38.54 -8.49 18.47
C ALA A 496 37.15 -8.00 18.03
N PRO A 497 36.74 -6.76 18.38
CA PRO A 497 35.42 -6.23 18.04
C PRO A 497 35.25 -5.94 16.54
N GLY A 498 34.00 -5.97 16.08
CA GLY A 498 33.61 -5.50 14.75
C GLY A 498 33.50 -3.98 14.66
N THR A 499 33.22 -3.46 13.48
CA THR A 499 33.03 -2.02 13.23
C THR A 499 31.82 -1.80 12.32
N LEU A 500 31.10 -0.71 12.56
CA LEU A 500 29.89 -0.34 11.83
C LEU A 500 30.12 0.93 11.01
N PHE A 501 29.48 1.00 9.84
CA PHE A 501 29.54 2.16 8.94
C PHE A 501 28.13 2.69 8.63
N PHE A 502 28.03 4.02 8.48
CA PHE A 502 26.85 4.70 7.92
C PHE A 502 27.04 4.97 6.41
N GLY A 503 25.98 4.83 5.62
CA GLY A 503 25.94 5.28 4.22
C GLY A 503 25.61 6.77 4.10
N GLU A 504 26.09 7.45 3.05
CA GLU A 504 25.82 8.88 2.84
C GLU A 504 24.40 9.18 2.35
N SER A 505 23.67 8.18 1.83
CA SER A 505 22.31 8.32 1.31
C SER A 505 21.19 8.06 2.31
N ASN A 506 21.46 7.36 3.42
CA ASN A 506 20.48 7.13 4.48
C ASN A 506 21.15 6.98 5.86
N PHE A 507 20.83 7.89 6.78
CA PHE A 507 21.43 7.99 8.12
C PHE A 507 21.11 6.82 9.08
N LEU A 508 20.32 5.84 8.64
CA LEU A 508 19.92 4.67 9.44
C LEU A 508 20.44 3.32 8.89
N THR A 509 21.12 3.30 7.74
CA THR A 509 21.67 2.04 7.17
C THR A 509 22.95 1.64 7.91
N LEU A 510 22.89 0.55 8.67
CA LEU A 510 23.98 -0.03 9.46
C LEU A 510 24.70 -1.15 8.70
N VAL A 511 25.90 -0.90 8.16
CA VAL A 511 26.70 -1.95 7.50
C VAL A 511 27.69 -2.60 8.47
N PRO A 512 27.64 -3.92 8.70
CA PRO A 512 28.66 -4.66 9.46
C PRO A 512 29.97 -4.82 8.68
N GLY A 513 31.11 -4.63 9.33
CA GLY A 513 32.41 -4.98 8.76
C GLY A 513 33.51 -5.26 9.79
N ARG A 514 34.61 -5.87 9.33
CA ARG A 514 35.83 -6.05 10.14
C ARG A 514 36.93 -5.05 9.71
N PRO A 515 37.68 -4.45 10.64
CA PRO A 515 38.78 -3.56 10.31
C PRO A 515 39.95 -4.31 9.66
N ARG A 516 40.73 -3.60 8.82
CA ARG A 516 42.03 -4.06 8.32
C ARG A 516 43.05 -4.10 9.47
N ARG A 517 43.90 -5.13 9.51
CA ARG A 517 45.24 -5.02 10.12
C ARG A 517 46.19 -4.54 9.02
N GLY A 518 46.96 -3.48 9.26
CA GLY A 518 48.01 -3.03 8.34
C GLY A 518 48.32 -1.54 8.33
N GLU A 519 47.43 -0.68 8.84
CA GLU A 519 47.61 0.78 8.84
C GLU A 519 47.97 1.25 10.26
N GLN A 520 49.28 1.27 10.59
CA GLN A 520 49.80 2.07 11.70
C GLN A 520 50.02 3.52 11.22
N PRO A 521 49.76 4.54 12.05
CA PRO A 521 50.00 5.93 11.67
C PRO A 521 51.48 6.29 11.85
N ASP A 522 52.33 5.87 10.91
CA ASP A 522 53.72 6.35 10.86
C ASP A 522 53.76 7.85 10.55
N SER A 523 54.58 8.58 11.32
CA SER A 523 54.65 10.03 11.28
C SER A 523 55.84 10.53 10.45
N GLN A 524 55.62 10.86 9.18
CA GLN A 524 56.43 11.83 8.44
C GLN A 524 55.73 12.31 7.16
N ASP A 525 56.24 13.41 6.58
CA ASP A 525 55.61 14.16 5.50
C ASP A 525 55.62 13.44 4.14
N ASP A 526 54.57 13.66 3.33
CA ASP A 526 54.77 14.00 1.91
C ASP A 526 53.61 14.85 1.35
N GLN A 527 53.87 15.61 0.27
CA GLN A 527 52.93 16.56 -0.34
C GLN A 527 52.38 16.07 -1.69
N THR A 528 51.21 15.43 -1.72
CA THR A 528 50.37 15.39 -2.94
C THR A 528 48.87 15.44 -2.61
N GLY A 529 48.08 16.00 -3.54
CA GLY A 529 46.68 16.34 -3.28
C GLY A 529 45.68 15.25 -3.65
N SER A 530 45.10 14.57 -2.65
CA SER A 530 43.82 13.87 -2.79
C SER A 530 43.05 13.87 -1.47
N LYS A 531 41.88 14.54 -1.43
CA LYS A 531 41.03 14.61 -0.23
C LYS A 531 40.08 13.42 -0.17
N GLN A 532 40.55 12.26 0.29
CA GLN A 532 39.65 11.20 0.72
C GLN A 532 38.79 11.68 1.91
N LYS A 533 37.48 11.46 1.84
CA LYS A 533 36.57 11.70 2.98
C LYS A 533 36.88 10.70 4.10
N ALA A 534 37.18 11.20 5.30
CA ALA A 534 37.28 10.33 6.47
C ALA A 534 35.90 9.73 6.82
N ARG A 535 35.80 8.39 6.85
CA ARG A 535 34.62 7.68 7.35
C ARG A 535 34.63 7.72 8.88
N LEU A 536 33.49 8.04 9.51
CA LEU A 536 33.35 7.95 10.96
C LEU A 536 33.27 6.48 11.38
N LEU A 537 34.01 6.10 12.43
CA LEU A 537 34.14 4.73 12.93
C LEU A 537 33.80 4.70 14.43
N PHE A 538 33.02 3.72 14.86
CA PHE A 538 32.68 3.50 16.26
C PHE A 538 32.89 2.03 16.67
N PRO A 539 33.66 1.75 17.74
CA PRO A 539 33.75 0.41 18.33
C PRO A 539 32.60 0.18 19.33
N ILE A 540 32.14 -1.07 19.44
CA ILE A 540 31.14 -1.49 20.44
C ILE A 540 31.67 -2.74 21.17
N ASN A 541 31.57 -2.74 22.50
CA ASN A 541 31.91 -3.91 23.31
C ASN A 541 30.73 -4.89 23.37
N SER A 542 30.93 -6.08 22.78
CA SER A 542 30.31 -7.37 23.13
C SER A 542 28.82 -7.36 23.54
N THR A 543 27.92 -7.47 22.54
CA THR A 543 26.55 -8.00 22.75
C THR A 543 26.51 -9.53 22.54
N PRO A 544 25.66 -10.27 23.28
CA PRO A 544 25.65 -11.73 23.25
C PRO A 544 24.84 -12.30 22.06
N GLN A 545 25.37 -12.17 20.85
CA GLN A 545 24.84 -12.83 19.65
C GLN A 545 25.95 -13.50 18.83
N SER A 546 26.44 -14.63 19.33
CA SER A 546 27.24 -15.60 18.59
C SER A 546 26.69 -17.00 18.86
N MET A 547 25.61 -17.36 18.17
CA MET A 547 25.13 -18.75 18.14
C MET A 547 26.14 -19.62 17.38
N PRO A 548 26.40 -20.87 17.79
CA PRO A 548 27.28 -21.78 17.05
C PRO A 548 26.72 -22.14 15.68
N GLU A 549 27.59 -22.35 14.69
CA GLU A 549 27.21 -22.91 13.39
C GLU A 549 26.89 -24.41 13.57
N GLY A 550 25.73 -24.87 13.10
CA GLY A 550 25.35 -26.30 13.15
C GLY A 550 23.89 -26.65 13.51
N ALA A 551 22.94 -25.70 13.50
CA ALA A 551 21.53 -25.96 13.77
C ALA A 551 20.65 -25.94 12.50
N SER A 552 19.85 -26.99 12.31
CA SER A 552 18.87 -27.15 11.22
C SER A 552 17.62 -26.26 11.45
N PRO A 553 16.91 -25.78 10.41
CA PRO A 553 16.03 -24.61 10.54
C PRO A 553 14.60 -24.94 11.03
N ALA A 554 14.45 -25.25 12.32
CA ALA A 554 13.14 -25.31 12.97
C ALA A 554 13.20 -24.93 14.47
N SER A 555 12.98 -23.65 14.78
CA SER A 555 12.58 -23.20 16.14
C SER A 555 11.29 -22.41 16.06
N ILE A 556 10.22 -22.94 16.66
CA ILE A 556 8.85 -22.43 16.54
C ILE A 556 8.56 -21.31 17.56
N ASP A 557 9.50 -21.07 18.48
CA ASP A 557 9.36 -20.39 19.78
C ASP A 557 9.09 -18.87 19.74
N ARG A 558 8.63 -18.32 18.61
CA ARG A 558 8.26 -16.89 18.46
C ARG A 558 6.99 -16.61 17.66
N LEU A 559 6.41 -17.59 16.97
CA LEU A 559 5.15 -17.39 16.25
C LEU A 559 3.97 -17.67 17.19
N SER A 560 2.95 -16.78 17.20
CA SER A 560 1.75 -17.06 17.98
C SER A 560 1.01 -18.26 17.42
N GLU A 561 0.39 -19.06 18.29
CA GLU A 561 -0.36 -20.26 17.89
C GLU A 561 -1.43 -19.94 16.83
N GLY A 562 -2.09 -18.78 16.95
CA GLY A 562 -3.03 -18.27 15.95
C GLY A 562 -2.39 -17.97 14.60
N THR A 563 -1.16 -17.44 14.57
CA THR A 563 -0.39 -17.22 13.32
C THR A 563 -0.01 -18.55 12.67
N SER A 564 0.53 -19.48 13.46
CA SER A 564 0.92 -20.83 13.00
C SER A 564 -0.28 -21.64 12.49
N ARG A 565 -1.45 -21.47 13.10
CA ARG A 565 -2.72 -22.02 12.60
C ARG A 565 -3.15 -21.34 11.30
N TYR A 566 -3.17 -20.01 11.24
CA TYR A 566 -3.56 -19.26 10.03
C TYR A 566 -2.71 -19.66 8.81
N LEU A 567 -1.38 -19.78 8.97
CA LEU A 567 -0.48 -20.24 7.90
C LEU A 567 -0.75 -21.69 7.44
N ARG A 568 -1.32 -22.53 8.30
CA ARG A 568 -1.72 -23.91 7.97
C ARG A 568 -3.09 -23.93 7.28
N ASP A 569 -4.05 -23.18 7.80
CA ASP A 569 -5.43 -23.12 7.29
C ASP A 569 -5.47 -22.46 5.88
N GLU A 570 -4.60 -21.48 5.59
CA GLU A 570 -4.36 -20.92 4.25
C GLU A 570 -3.44 -21.79 3.35
N GLY A 571 -2.91 -22.90 3.87
CA GLY A 571 -1.98 -23.79 3.16
C GLY A 571 -0.62 -23.17 2.80
N ALA A 572 -0.20 -22.08 3.44
CA ALA A 572 1.12 -21.47 3.22
C ALA A 572 2.27 -22.41 3.55
N LEU A 573 2.06 -23.29 4.53
CA LEU A 573 2.96 -24.37 4.92
C LEU A 573 2.83 -25.65 4.07
N THR A 574 2.04 -25.61 2.99
CA THR A 574 1.79 -26.77 2.11
C THR A 574 2.47 -26.60 0.76
N LEU A 575 3.32 -27.56 0.41
CA LEU A 575 3.92 -27.74 -0.92
C LEU A 575 3.18 -28.86 -1.68
N PRO A 576 3.27 -28.90 -3.02
CA PRO A 576 2.95 -30.11 -3.80
C PRO A 576 3.88 -31.29 -3.42
N ASP A 577 3.61 -32.47 -3.97
CA ASP A 577 4.54 -33.59 -3.85
C ASP A 577 5.95 -33.23 -4.34
N LEU A 578 6.98 -33.69 -3.62
CA LEU A 578 8.35 -33.28 -3.86
C LEU A 578 8.90 -33.84 -5.19
N GLN A 579 8.48 -35.02 -5.63
CA GLN A 579 8.86 -35.56 -6.94
C GLN A 579 8.18 -34.80 -8.07
N ALA A 580 6.90 -34.46 -7.91
CA ALA A 580 6.18 -33.56 -8.83
C ALA A 580 6.82 -32.16 -8.92
N CYS A 581 7.47 -31.68 -7.85
CA CYS A 581 8.20 -30.42 -7.83
C CYS A 581 9.55 -30.45 -8.58
N ILE A 582 10.20 -31.61 -8.75
CA ILE A 582 11.55 -31.68 -9.34
C ILE A 582 11.63 -31.06 -10.74
N PRO A 583 10.71 -31.33 -11.70
CA PRO A 583 10.80 -30.73 -13.04
C PRO A 583 10.61 -29.20 -13.04
N ALA A 584 9.85 -28.65 -12.09
CA ALA A 584 9.71 -27.20 -11.93
C ALA A 584 11.01 -26.57 -11.39
N LEU A 585 11.69 -27.23 -10.46
CA LEU A 585 13.00 -26.82 -9.94
C LEU A 585 14.12 -27.00 -10.99
N GLN A 586 14.05 -28.04 -11.83
CA GLN A 586 14.91 -28.20 -13.01
C GLN A 586 14.72 -27.05 -14.01
N ALA A 587 13.47 -26.68 -14.31
CA ALA A 587 13.18 -25.55 -15.18
C ALA A 587 13.71 -24.22 -14.61
N TYR A 588 13.63 -24.02 -13.29
CA TYR A 588 14.28 -22.90 -12.60
C TYR A 588 15.79 -22.87 -12.84
N PHE A 589 16.49 -23.97 -12.55
CA PHE A 589 17.96 -24.05 -12.66
C PHE A 589 18.48 -24.05 -14.11
N THR A 590 17.62 -24.37 -15.08
CA THR A 590 17.95 -24.35 -16.52
C THR A 590 17.70 -22.99 -17.16
N TRP A 591 16.58 -22.32 -16.86
CA TRP A 591 16.13 -21.15 -17.64
C TRP A 591 16.17 -19.82 -16.87
N PHE A 592 16.05 -19.84 -15.55
CA PHE A 592 16.05 -18.62 -14.72
C PHE A 592 17.38 -18.38 -14.02
N HIS A 593 17.92 -19.41 -13.39
CA HIS A 593 19.15 -19.32 -12.59
C HIS A 593 20.38 -18.82 -13.39
N PRO A 594 20.59 -19.18 -14.68
CA PRO A 594 21.66 -18.57 -15.49
C PRO A 594 21.52 -17.06 -15.66
N CYS A 595 20.31 -16.51 -15.57
CA CYS A 595 20.08 -15.07 -15.66
C CYS A 595 20.22 -14.35 -14.32
N PHE A 596 19.88 -15.03 -13.23
CA PHE A 596 19.91 -14.49 -11.88
C PHE A 596 20.45 -15.55 -10.91
N PRO A 597 21.79 -15.76 -10.86
CA PRO A 597 22.41 -16.88 -10.18
C PRO A 597 22.48 -16.70 -8.65
N ILE A 598 21.32 -16.56 -8.00
CA ILE A 598 21.20 -16.13 -6.60
C ILE A 598 21.45 -17.22 -5.54
N LEU A 599 21.47 -18.50 -5.93
CA LEU A 599 21.62 -19.69 -5.06
C LEU A 599 22.91 -20.46 -5.38
N ASP A 600 23.53 -21.14 -4.40
CA ASP A 600 24.49 -22.19 -4.75
C ASP A 600 23.74 -23.50 -5.06
N ARG A 601 24.01 -24.08 -6.22
CA ARG A 601 23.29 -25.27 -6.72
C ARG A 601 23.59 -26.53 -5.90
N ALA A 602 24.83 -26.69 -5.45
CA ALA A 602 25.25 -27.85 -4.66
C ALA A 602 24.70 -27.77 -3.24
N ASP A 603 24.73 -26.58 -2.65
CA ASP A 603 24.12 -26.29 -1.34
C ASP A 603 22.60 -26.50 -1.36
N PHE A 604 21.92 -26.03 -2.40
CA PHE A 604 20.48 -26.25 -2.56
C PHE A 604 20.14 -27.74 -2.74
N THR A 605 20.84 -28.48 -3.61
CA THR A 605 20.62 -29.93 -3.76
C THR A 605 20.80 -30.67 -2.42
N ARG A 606 21.83 -30.31 -1.64
CA ARG A 606 22.08 -30.92 -0.33
C ARG A 606 20.96 -30.64 0.66
N LYS A 607 20.54 -29.38 0.78
CA LYS A 607 19.42 -28.94 1.65
C LYS A 607 18.10 -29.56 1.24
N LEU A 608 17.84 -29.72 -0.06
CA LEU A 608 16.63 -30.37 -0.55
C LEU A 608 16.60 -31.87 -0.21
N ALA A 609 17.72 -32.57 -0.42
CA ALA A 609 17.86 -33.99 -0.08
C ALA A 609 17.77 -34.25 1.44
N ALA A 610 18.23 -33.32 2.26
CA ALA A 610 18.11 -33.35 3.72
C ALA A 610 16.73 -32.88 4.25
N SER A 611 15.84 -32.40 3.39
CA SER A 611 14.57 -31.75 3.76
C SER A 611 14.74 -30.48 4.63
N GLU A 612 15.88 -29.80 4.52
CA GLU A 612 16.23 -28.55 5.21
C GLU A 612 16.01 -27.29 4.36
N ALA A 613 15.58 -27.45 3.09
CA ALA A 613 15.32 -26.34 2.19
C ALA A 613 14.12 -25.50 2.67
N SER A 614 14.35 -24.20 2.89
CA SER A 614 13.34 -23.27 3.42
C SER A 614 12.06 -23.25 2.60
N ILE A 615 10.92 -23.33 3.28
CA ILE A 615 9.60 -23.35 2.63
C ILE A 615 9.26 -22.03 1.91
N ILE A 616 9.67 -20.86 2.40
CA ILE A 616 9.44 -19.61 1.65
C ILE A 616 10.30 -19.57 0.37
N LEU A 617 11.52 -20.11 0.42
CA LEU A 617 12.38 -20.24 -0.76
C LEU A 617 11.78 -21.24 -1.76
N LEU A 618 11.30 -22.40 -1.30
CA LEU A 618 10.65 -23.40 -2.16
C LEU A 618 9.38 -22.86 -2.83
N GLN A 619 8.46 -22.25 -2.08
CA GLN A 619 7.26 -21.61 -2.67
C GLN A 619 7.65 -20.55 -3.73
N SER A 620 8.71 -19.77 -3.46
CA SER A 620 9.20 -18.72 -4.37
C SER A 620 9.93 -19.27 -5.60
N MET A 621 10.71 -20.34 -5.46
CA MET A 621 11.38 -21.03 -6.56
C MET A 621 10.38 -21.76 -7.44
N LEU A 622 9.36 -22.40 -6.87
CA LEU A 622 8.28 -23.06 -7.62
C LEU A 622 7.42 -22.03 -8.35
N PHE A 623 7.13 -20.86 -7.77
CA PHE A 623 6.48 -19.74 -8.47
C PHE A 623 7.23 -19.35 -9.76
N ILE A 624 8.57 -19.32 -9.72
CA ILE A 624 9.38 -19.06 -10.91
C ILE A 624 9.47 -20.28 -11.83
N GLY A 625 9.68 -21.48 -11.30
CA GLY A 625 9.73 -22.74 -12.05
C GLY A 625 8.46 -23.00 -12.86
N ALA A 626 7.29 -22.70 -12.27
CA ALA A 626 5.98 -22.71 -12.93
C ALA A 626 5.86 -21.72 -14.11
N THR A 627 6.82 -20.82 -14.30
CA THR A 627 6.90 -19.98 -15.53
C THR A 627 7.53 -20.72 -16.70
N TYR A 628 8.44 -21.67 -16.43
CA TYR A 628 9.33 -22.27 -17.44
C TYR A 628 9.16 -23.78 -17.64
N CYS A 629 8.55 -24.50 -16.70
CA CYS A 629 8.21 -25.91 -16.86
C CYS A 629 7.14 -26.11 -17.94
N ASP A 630 6.92 -27.34 -18.39
CA ASP A 630 5.79 -27.67 -19.26
C ASP A 630 4.45 -27.67 -18.50
N ASN A 631 3.34 -27.85 -19.22
CA ASN A 631 2.02 -27.91 -18.60
C ASN A 631 1.78 -29.24 -17.85
N ALA A 632 2.45 -30.34 -18.25
CA ALA A 632 2.35 -31.62 -17.55
C ALA A 632 2.89 -31.52 -16.10
N THR A 633 3.98 -30.77 -15.90
CA THR A 633 4.53 -30.44 -14.57
C THR A 633 3.56 -29.60 -13.72
N ILE A 634 2.84 -28.66 -14.34
CA ILE A 634 1.81 -27.87 -13.63
C ILE A 634 0.70 -28.78 -13.10
N THR A 635 0.21 -29.71 -13.93
CA THR A 635 -0.83 -30.68 -13.54
C THR A 635 -0.32 -31.73 -12.56
N SER A 636 0.93 -32.21 -12.66
CA SER A 636 1.49 -33.17 -11.69
C SER A 636 1.71 -32.55 -10.31
N MET A 637 2.02 -31.24 -10.24
CA MET A 637 2.00 -30.47 -8.98
C MET A 637 0.58 -30.20 -8.44
N GLY A 638 -0.47 -30.68 -9.11
CA GLY A 638 -1.86 -30.61 -8.63
C GLY A 638 -2.58 -29.29 -8.93
N PHE A 639 -2.07 -28.46 -9.84
CA PHE A 639 -2.74 -27.23 -10.28
C PHE A 639 -3.49 -27.45 -11.60
N SER A 640 -4.60 -26.74 -11.78
CA SER A 640 -5.40 -26.78 -13.02
C SER A 640 -4.72 -26.03 -14.16
N ASP A 641 -4.12 -24.87 -13.90
CA ASP A 641 -3.40 -24.07 -14.89
C ASP A 641 -2.19 -23.30 -14.31
N ARG A 642 -1.41 -22.71 -15.22
CA ARG A 642 -0.16 -21.98 -14.91
C ARG A 642 -0.39 -20.67 -14.16
N SER A 643 -1.49 -19.97 -14.41
CA SER A 643 -1.91 -18.76 -13.68
C SER A 643 -2.37 -19.12 -12.26
N GLU A 644 -3.09 -20.23 -12.06
CA GLU A 644 -3.42 -20.74 -10.73
C GLU A 644 -2.14 -21.05 -9.95
N ALA A 645 -1.28 -21.92 -10.50
CA ALA A 645 -0.01 -22.32 -9.89
C ALA A 645 0.81 -21.10 -9.45
N LYS A 646 1.06 -20.16 -10.37
CA LYS A 646 1.85 -18.96 -10.08
C LYS A 646 1.18 -18.06 -9.04
N SER A 647 -0.14 -17.91 -9.08
CA SER A 647 -0.90 -17.10 -8.11
C SER A 647 -0.85 -17.66 -6.70
N LEU A 648 -1.06 -18.98 -6.56
CA LEU A 648 -1.12 -19.65 -5.27
C LEU A 648 0.27 -19.78 -4.64
N LEU A 649 1.29 -20.18 -5.41
CA LEU A 649 2.68 -20.28 -4.94
C LEU A 649 3.23 -18.91 -4.47
N TYR A 650 3.01 -17.83 -5.23
CA TYR A 650 3.34 -16.46 -4.80
C TYR A 650 2.56 -16.06 -3.53
N THR A 651 1.26 -16.36 -3.47
CA THR A 651 0.43 -16.00 -2.31
C THR A 651 0.90 -16.71 -1.04
N ARG A 652 1.28 -17.99 -1.13
CA ARG A 652 1.86 -18.75 -0.01
C ARG A 652 3.20 -18.17 0.45
N ALA A 653 4.13 -17.89 -0.47
CA ALA A 653 5.39 -17.20 -0.15
C ALA A 653 5.15 -15.83 0.53
N ARG A 654 4.18 -15.06 0.03
CA ARG A 654 3.78 -13.76 0.59
C ARG A 654 3.20 -13.87 2.00
N LEU A 655 2.42 -14.91 2.31
CA LEU A 655 1.91 -15.15 3.67
C LEU A 655 3.05 -15.48 4.65
N LEU A 656 4.01 -16.32 4.23
CA LEU A 656 5.20 -16.65 5.04
C LEU A 656 6.06 -15.40 5.32
N PHE A 657 6.21 -14.50 4.34
CA PHE A 657 6.89 -13.21 4.56
C PHE A 657 6.15 -12.32 5.56
N HIS A 658 4.82 -12.19 5.45
CA HIS A 658 4.04 -11.35 6.36
C HIS A 658 3.94 -11.91 7.78
N ALA A 659 4.12 -13.22 7.96
CA ALA A 659 4.25 -13.84 9.27
C ALA A 659 5.67 -13.79 9.85
N ASP A 660 6.63 -13.15 9.18
CA ASP A 660 8.04 -13.09 9.59
C ASP A 660 8.61 -14.51 9.84
N TRP A 661 8.36 -15.43 8.90
CA TRP A 661 8.72 -16.85 9.04
C TRP A 661 10.23 -17.10 8.91
N GLU A 662 10.87 -16.51 7.90
CA GLU A 662 12.29 -16.74 7.59
C GLU A 662 13.22 -15.89 8.45
N LYS A 663 14.35 -16.47 8.86
CA LYS A 663 15.38 -15.85 9.69
C LYS A 663 16.78 -15.88 9.07
N ASP A 664 17.04 -16.74 8.10
CA ASP A 664 18.28 -16.64 7.33
C ASP A 664 18.21 -15.45 6.35
N GLU A 665 19.07 -14.47 6.57
CA GLU A 665 19.10 -13.19 5.85
C GLU A 665 19.22 -13.39 4.33
N ILE A 666 20.04 -14.36 3.91
CA ILE A 666 20.33 -14.66 2.51
C ILE A 666 19.14 -15.35 1.84
N THR A 667 18.55 -16.34 2.50
CA THR A 667 17.33 -17.06 2.06
C THR A 667 16.14 -16.10 1.96
N LEU A 668 15.98 -15.17 2.90
CA LEU A 668 14.97 -14.12 2.84
C LEU A 668 15.18 -13.19 1.64
N ILE A 669 16.41 -12.71 1.38
CA ILE A 669 16.74 -11.89 0.21
C ILE A 669 16.47 -12.66 -1.09
N GLN A 670 16.86 -13.93 -1.17
CA GLN A 670 16.61 -14.79 -2.33
C GLN A 670 15.11 -14.92 -2.60
N SER A 671 14.30 -15.28 -1.59
CA SER A 671 12.84 -15.36 -1.70
C SER A 671 12.21 -14.05 -2.16
N LEU A 672 12.58 -12.92 -1.53
CA LEU A 672 12.06 -11.60 -1.89
C LEU A 672 12.46 -11.16 -3.32
N PHE A 673 13.67 -11.52 -3.76
CA PHE A 673 14.10 -11.29 -5.13
C PHE A 673 13.25 -12.07 -6.12
N LEU A 674 12.98 -13.36 -5.85
CA LEU A 674 12.10 -14.19 -6.70
C LEU A 674 10.67 -13.65 -6.72
N MET A 675 10.13 -13.24 -5.57
CA MET A 675 8.82 -12.58 -5.48
C MET A 675 8.73 -11.28 -6.28
N SER A 676 9.85 -10.60 -6.55
CA SER A 676 9.90 -9.40 -7.40
C SER A 676 9.51 -9.61 -8.87
N PHE A 677 9.30 -10.85 -9.29
CA PHE A 677 8.79 -11.22 -10.61
C PHE A 677 7.26 -11.37 -10.66
N TRP A 678 6.56 -11.14 -9.55
CA TRP A 678 5.11 -11.01 -9.55
C TRP A 678 4.64 -9.77 -10.34
N ARG A 679 3.57 -9.95 -11.12
CA ARG A 679 2.81 -8.86 -11.77
C ARG A 679 1.32 -9.11 -11.53
N GLY A 680 0.74 -8.36 -10.60
CA GLY A 680 -0.70 -8.36 -10.34
C GLY A 680 -1.47 -7.50 -11.33
N GLY A 681 -2.78 -7.33 -11.08
CA GLY A 681 -3.61 -6.38 -11.84
C GLY A 681 -3.25 -4.91 -11.56
N PRO A 682 -3.83 -3.93 -12.28
CA PRO A 682 -3.57 -2.50 -12.05
C PRO A 682 -3.91 -1.98 -10.64
N SER A 683 -4.67 -2.77 -9.86
CA SER A 683 -5.03 -2.51 -8.46
C SER A 683 -4.12 -3.21 -7.43
N ASP A 684 -3.16 -4.04 -7.84
CA ASP A 684 -2.24 -4.73 -6.91
C ASP A 684 -1.08 -3.82 -6.54
N VAL A 685 -1.13 -3.26 -5.33
CA VAL A 685 -0.10 -2.38 -4.75
C VAL A 685 1.20 -3.15 -4.43
N ARG A 686 1.20 -4.49 -4.45
CA ARG A 686 2.38 -5.33 -4.19
C ARG A 686 2.97 -5.88 -5.50
N ASP A 687 3.28 -4.96 -6.41
CA ASP A 687 3.82 -5.21 -7.74
C ASP A 687 5.36 -5.42 -7.76
N VAL A 688 5.94 -5.50 -8.97
CA VAL A 688 7.39 -5.48 -9.22
C VAL A 688 8.07 -4.31 -8.49
N ARG A 689 7.52 -3.09 -8.59
CA ARG A 689 8.11 -1.89 -8.01
C ARG A 689 8.02 -1.92 -6.48
N TYR A 690 6.98 -2.49 -5.87
CA TYR A 690 6.92 -2.76 -4.43
C TYR A 690 8.01 -3.74 -3.98
N TRP A 691 8.02 -4.97 -4.53
CA TRP A 691 8.93 -6.03 -4.06
C TRP A 691 10.41 -5.72 -4.31
N LEU A 692 10.74 -5.01 -5.40
CA LEU A 692 12.09 -4.50 -5.59
C LEU A 692 12.47 -3.47 -4.52
N GLY A 693 11.55 -2.65 -4.05
CA GLY A 693 11.80 -1.73 -2.93
C GLY A 693 12.15 -2.48 -1.64
N VAL A 694 11.41 -3.56 -1.34
CA VAL A 694 11.67 -4.41 -0.17
C VAL A 694 13.03 -5.10 -0.27
N VAL A 695 13.30 -5.83 -1.35
CA VAL A 695 14.55 -6.62 -1.46
C VAL A 695 15.80 -5.75 -1.52
N ILE A 696 15.73 -4.57 -2.17
CA ILE A 696 16.83 -3.60 -2.20
C ILE A 696 17.10 -3.07 -0.80
N GLY A 697 16.08 -2.56 -0.09
CA GLY A 697 16.28 -2.02 1.26
C GLY A 697 16.80 -3.06 2.27
N VAL A 698 16.37 -4.32 2.15
CA VAL A 698 16.89 -5.44 2.95
C VAL A 698 18.34 -5.78 2.58
N ALA A 699 18.65 -5.91 1.29
CA ALA A 699 20.01 -6.21 0.82
C ALA A 699 21.01 -5.08 1.11
N GLU A 700 20.57 -3.81 1.05
CA GLU A 700 21.36 -2.65 1.43
C GLU A 700 21.63 -2.63 2.94
N SER A 701 20.61 -2.91 3.76
CA SER A 701 20.74 -3.03 5.23
C SER A 701 21.73 -4.12 5.64
N TYR A 702 21.70 -5.30 4.98
CA TYR A 702 22.69 -6.35 5.20
C TYR A 702 24.02 -6.14 4.46
N GLY A 703 24.24 -4.96 3.87
CA GLY A 703 25.51 -4.55 3.27
C GLY A 703 25.91 -5.29 2.01
N LEU A 704 24.97 -5.91 1.25
CA LEU A 704 25.31 -6.63 0.02
C LEU A 704 25.88 -5.70 -1.05
N HIS A 705 25.46 -4.43 -1.06
CA HIS A 705 25.97 -3.36 -1.93
C HIS A 705 27.44 -2.95 -1.69
N ARG A 706 28.13 -3.51 -0.69
CA ARG A 706 29.49 -3.14 -0.28
C ARG A 706 30.51 -4.23 -0.60
N SER A 707 31.78 -3.84 -0.76
CA SER A 707 32.91 -4.77 -1.01
C SER A 707 32.87 -5.96 -0.05
N ALA A 708 32.91 -7.17 -0.63
CA ALA A 708 32.79 -8.39 0.16
C ALA A 708 33.92 -8.48 1.21
N ARG A 709 35.10 -7.91 0.89
CA ARG A 709 36.31 -7.83 1.73
C ARG A 709 36.07 -7.21 3.12
N PHE A 710 35.09 -6.31 3.26
CA PHE A 710 34.75 -5.71 4.55
C PHE A 710 33.68 -6.54 5.29
N THR A 711 32.71 -7.08 4.56
CA THR A 711 31.51 -7.74 5.12
C THR A 711 31.70 -9.21 5.51
N THR A 712 32.59 -9.95 4.85
CA THR A 712 32.86 -11.37 5.19
C THR A 712 34.32 -11.76 4.89
N ARG A 713 34.81 -12.81 5.56
CA ARG A 713 36.10 -13.45 5.27
C ARG A 713 35.95 -14.83 4.61
N ASP A 714 34.74 -15.38 4.55
CA ASP A 714 34.46 -16.62 3.84
C ASP A 714 34.37 -16.34 2.32
N PRO A 715 35.22 -16.95 1.48
CA PRO A 715 35.16 -16.81 0.03
C PRO A 715 33.83 -17.27 -0.57
N HIS A 716 33.17 -18.28 0.00
CA HIS A 716 31.91 -18.82 -0.53
C HIS A 716 30.76 -17.83 -0.32
N ARG A 717 30.52 -17.37 0.91
CA ARG A 717 29.58 -16.25 1.19
C ARG A 717 29.94 -14.98 0.42
N ALA A 718 31.23 -14.68 0.18
CA ALA A 718 31.64 -13.52 -0.62
C ALA A 718 31.17 -13.62 -2.09
N ARG A 719 31.36 -14.78 -2.73
CA ARG A 719 30.88 -15.05 -4.10
C ARG A 719 29.35 -14.96 -4.17
N LEU A 720 28.66 -15.61 -3.23
CA LEU A 720 27.19 -15.64 -3.20
C LEU A 720 26.60 -14.22 -3.02
N ARG A 721 27.17 -13.40 -2.14
CA ARG A 721 26.74 -11.99 -1.95
C ARG A 721 26.89 -11.15 -3.21
N ARG A 722 28.01 -11.29 -3.95
CA ARG A 722 28.18 -10.62 -5.26
C ARG A 722 27.13 -11.05 -6.28
N ARG A 723 26.91 -12.36 -6.41
CA ARG A 723 25.92 -12.93 -7.33
C ARG A 723 24.50 -12.44 -7.03
N ILE A 724 24.11 -12.40 -5.75
CA ILE A 724 22.80 -11.90 -5.32
C ILE A 724 22.66 -10.40 -5.61
N TRP A 725 23.64 -9.58 -5.19
CA TRP A 725 23.56 -8.13 -5.40
C TRP A 725 23.48 -7.76 -6.89
N TRP A 726 24.35 -8.35 -7.72
CA TRP A 726 24.33 -8.06 -9.15
C TRP A 726 23.07 -8.60 -9.86
N SER A 727 22.45 -9.67 -9.36
CA SER A 727 21.11 -10.10 -9.81
C SER A 727 20.02 -9.07 -9.49
N ILE A 728 20.01 -8.54 -8.26
CA ILE A 728 19.12 -7.45 -7.83
C ILE A 728 19.35 -6.20 -8.71
N TYR A 729 20.61 -5.86 -8.97
CA TYR A 729 21.01 -4.70 -9.79
C TYR A 729 20.48 -4.79 -11.23
N VAL A 730 20.75 -5.90 -11.94
CA VAL A 730 20.28 -6.12 -13.31
C VAL A 730 18.75 -6.04 -13.38
N ARG A 731 18.08 -6.65 -12.39
CA ARG A 731 16.61 -6.64 -12.26
C ARG A 731 16.05 -5.23 -12.02
N GLU A 732 16.71 -4.42 -11.18
CA GLU A 732 16.31 -3.04 -10.88
C GLU A 732 16.39 -2.16 -12.12
N ARG A 733 17.55 -2.15 -12.81
CA ARG A 733 17.79 -1.34 -14.01
C ARG A 733 16.78 -1.67 -15.11
N GLN A 734 16.51 -2.97 -15.33
CA GLN A 734 15.47 -3.42 -16.26
C GLN A 734 14.07 -2.94 -15.86
N ALA A 735 13.69 -3.03 -14.57
CA ALA A 735 12.37 -2.62 -14.10
C ALA A 735 12.20 -1.08 -14.08
N ALA A 736 13.25 -0.32 -13.79
CA ALA A 736 13.26 1.14 -13.87
C ALA A 736 13.00 1.64 -15.30
N ALA A 737 13.75 1.11 -16.28
CA ALA A 737 13.50 1.36 -17.70
C ALA A 737 12.10 0.92 -18.16
N SER A 738 11.65 -0.27 -17.72
CA SER A 738 10.32 -0.82 -18.07
C SER A 738 9.15 0.05 -17.63
N LEU A 739 9.33 0.90 -16.61
CA LEU A 739 8.26 1.67 -15.97
C LEU A 739 8.41 3.19 -16.20
N GLY A 740 9.45 3.63 -16.92
CA GLY A 740 9.77 5.06 -17.06
C GLY A 740 10.11 5.74 -15.73
N LEU A 741 10.64 4.99 -14.75
CA LEU A 741 10.90 5.47 -13.39
C LEU A 741 12.40 5.62 -13.13
N PRO A 742 12.82 6.60 -12.30
CA PRO A 742 14.18 6.64 -11.78
C PRO A 742 14.56 5.33 -11.08
N SER A 743 15.80 4.90 -11.26
CA SER A 743 16.33 3.77 -10.50
C SER A 743 16.40 4.05 -9.00
N ARG A 744 16.30 2.99 -8.19
CA ARG A 744 16.54 3.04 -6.75
C ARG A 744 18.02 2.93 -6.38
N ILE A 745 18.74 2.03 -7.03
CA ILE A 745 20.16 1.80 -6.71
C ILE A 745 20.98 2.95 -7.28
N ARG A 746 21.74 3.61 -6.41
CA ARG A 746 22.73 4.63 -6.78
C ARG A 746 24.11 4.00 -6.84
N ASP A 747 24.79 4.13 -7.97
CA ASP A 747 26.15 3.61 -8.13
C ASP A 747 27.14 4.27 -7.14
N ASP A 748 26.89 5.54 -6.75
CA ASP A 748 27.65 6.28 -5.72
C ASP A 748 27.76 5.55 -4.37
N ASP A 749 26.72 4.79 -4.00
CA ASP A 749 26.61 4.15 -2.69
C ASP A 749 27.24 2.73 -2.69
N CYS A 750 27.58 2.19 -3.87
CA CYS A 750 28.08 0.84 -4.05
C CYS A 750 29.62 0.78 -4.13
N ASP A 751 30.27 -0.03 -3.28
CA ASP A 751 31.69 -0.39 -3.42
C ASP A 751 31.95 -1.90 -3.57
N ILE A 752 30.90 -2.67 -3.91
CA ILE A 752 30.99 -4.09 -4.26
C ILE A 752 31.88 -4.35 -5.49
N GLU A 753 32.62 -5.46 -5.50
CA GLU A 753 33.41 -5.85 -6.67
C GLU A 753 32.50 -6.33 -7.84
N PRO A 754 32.84 -6.07 -9.11
CA PRO A 754 32.13 -6.63 -10.27
C PRO A 754 32.08 -8.16 -10.24
N LEU A 755 31.04 -8.73 -10.85
CA LEU A 755 30.87 -10.18 -10.97
C LEU A 755 31.97 -10.78 -11.86
N SER A 756 32.68 -11.80 -11.37
CA SER A 756 33.75 -12.48 -12.12
C SER A 756 33.37 -13.91 -12.53
N PRO A 757 34.08 -14.53 -13.48
CA PRO A 757 33.92 -15.96 -13.78
C PRO A 757 34.10 -16.82 -12.51
N THR A 758 35.13 -16.47 -11.72
CA THR A 758 35.45 -17.07 -10.42
C THR A 758 34.42 -16.84 -9.31
N ASP A 759 33.29 -16.16 -9.58
CA ASP A 759 32.12 -16.18 -8.69
C ASP A 759 31.15 -17.33 -9.04
N LEU A 760 31.05 -17.69 -10.32
CA LEU A 760 30.06 -18.63 -10.86
C LEU A 760 30.62 -20.05 -11.09
N GLU A 761 31.93 -20.18 -11.30
CA GLU A 761 32.61 -21.47 -11.60
C GLU A 761 32.43 -22.59 -10.57
N SER A 762 32.07 -22.30 -9.31
CA SER A 762 31.87 -23.33 -8.27
C SER A 762 30.61 -24.18 -8.49
N GLU A 763 29.77 -23.83 -9.47
CA GLU A 763 28.67 -24.69 -9.96
C GLU A 763 29.11 -25.65 -11.08
N ALA A 764 30.39 -25.67 -11.47
CA ALA A 764 30.92 -26.62 -12.45
C ALA A 764 31.38 -27.94 -11.80
N ASP A 765 32.12 -27.86 -10.68
CA ASP A 765 32.77 -29.02 -10.04
C ASP A 765 31.83 -29.88 -9.16
N SER A 766 30.53 -29.56 -9.11
CA SER A 766 29.61 -30.10 -8.10
C SER A 766 28.77 -31.30 -8.56
N LEU A 767 29.32 -32.50 -8.33
CA LEU A 767 28.65 -33.82 -8.32
C LEU A 767 27.98 -34.28 -9.63
N ASP A 768 28.60 -35.26 -10.27
CA ASP A 768 27.94 -36.17 -11.22
C ASP A 768 26.65 -36.73 -10.60
N GLY A 769 25.52 -36.57 -11.30
CA GLY A 769 24.20 -37.03 -10.85
C GLY A 769 23.33 -36.00 -10.12
N SER A 770 23.76 -34.74 -9.98
CA SER A 770 22.88 -33.67 -9.46
C SER A 770 21.62 -33.51 -10.34
N PRO A 771 20.38 -33.59 -9.78
CA PRO A 771 19.15 -33.61 -10.57
C PRO A 771 18.87 -32.30 -11.32
N PHE A 772 19.58 -31.21 -11.01
CA PHE A 772 19.39 -29.89 -11.60
C PHE A 772 20.43 -29.53 -12.69
N GLY A 773 21.30 -30.47 -13.08
CA GLY A 773 22.35 -30.25 -14.08
C GLY A 773 23.44 -29.25 -13.64
N SER A 774 24.40 -28.96 -14.52
CA SER A 774 25.59 -28.13 -14.24
C SER A 774 25.52 -26.71 -14.82
N CYS A 775 26.46 -25.86 -14.42
CA CYS A 775 26.70 -24.56 -15.07
C CYS A 775 27.51 -24.73 -16.38
N LYS A 776 27.28 -23.85 -17.36
CA LYS A 776 27.95 -23.84 -18.69
C LYS A 776 28.72 -22.53 -18.91
N SER A 777 29.70 -22.52 -19.81
CA SER A 777 30.45 -21.29 -20.19
C SER A 777 29.49 -20.15 -20.56
N GLU A 778 28.52 -20.44 -21.42
CA GLU A 778 27.51 -19.47 -21.87
C GLU A 778 26.74 -18.83 -20.71
N HIS A 779 26.47 -19.57 -19.61
CA HIS A 779 25.76 -19.02 -18.44
C HIS A 779 26.63 -17.99 -17.71
N ILE A 780 27.94 -18.27 -17.60
CA ILE A 780 28.93 -17.40 -16.96
C ILE A 780 29.11 -16.13 -17.81
N THR A 781 29.34 -16.29 -19.11
CA THR A 781 29.44 -15.18 -20.09
C THR A 781 28.18 -14.31 -20.07
N TYR A 782 27.00 -14.93 -20.09
CA TYR A 782 25.72 -14.23 -20.05
C TYR A 782 25.53 -13.39 -18.79
N ALA A 783 25.72 -13.99 -17.60
CA ALA A 783 25.50 -13.31 -16.34
C ALA A 783 26.41 -12.09 -16.18
N ILE A 784 27.70 -12.20 -16.55
CA ILE A 784 28.66 -11.09 -16.48
C ILE A 784 28.30 -10.00 -17.50
N LYS A 785 28.04 -10.36 -18.76
CA LYS A 785 27.72 -9.37 -19.80
C LYS A 785 26.38 -8.67 -19.56
N MET A 786 25.40 -9.33 -18.94
CA MET A 786 24.16 -8.70 -18.48
C MET A 786 24.36 -7.70 -17.34
N VAL A 787 25.33 -7.93 -16.45
CA VAL A 787 25.70 -6.96 -15.40
C VAL A 787 26.34 -5.72 -16.01
N GLU A 788 27.27 -5.90 -16.95
CA GLU A 788 27.92 -4.78 -17.66
C GLU A 788 26.89 -3.89 -18.38
N ILE A 789 26.02 -4.47 -19.22
CA ILE A 789 25.02 -3.69 -19.96
C ILE A 789 23.94 -3.08 -19.06
N ALA A 790 23.63 -3.69 -17.90
CA ALA A 790 22.74 -3.07 -16.92
C ALA A 790 23.31 -1.79 -16.30
N ARG A 791 24.65 -1.67 -16.19
CA ARG A 791 25.30 -0.42 -15.77
C ARG A 791 25.21 0.65 -16.86
N ILE A 792 25.36 0.27 -18.13
CA ILE A 792 25.12 1.17 -19.27
C ILE A 792 23.65 1.61 -19.29
N LEU A 793 22.69 0.71 -19.05
CA LEU A 793 21.26 1.04 -18.93
C LEU A 793 21.00 2.04 -17.79
N GLY A 794 21.72 1.94 -16.67
CA GLY A 794 21.70 2.95 -15.60
C GLY A 794 22.08 4.33 -16.11
N ARG A 795 23.20 4.44 -16.87
CA ARG A 795 23.64 5.69 -17.50
C ARG A 795 22.61 6.22 -18.51
N VAL A 796 22.02 5.35 -19.34
CA VAL A 796 20.93 5.71 -20.27
C VAL A 796 19.73 6.33 -19.53
N ILE A 797 19.30 5.73 -18.41
CA ILE A 797 18.20 6.26 -17.58
C ILE A 797 18.57 7.63 -17.01
N ASP A 798 19.79 7.77 -16.49
CA ASP A 798 20.30 9.00 -15.89
C ASP A 798 20.50 10.16 -16.89
N VAL A 799 20.75 9.83 -18.16
CA VAL A 799 20.93 10.77 -19.28
C VAL A 799 19.60 11.15 -19.95
N HIS A 800 18.61 10.26 -20.02
CA HIS A 800 17.38 10.51 -20.79
C HIS A 800 16.10 10.66 -19.93
N PHE A 801 16.02 10.07 -18.74
CA PHE A 801 14.77 9.94 -17.97
C PHE A 801 14.83 10.49 -16.53
N ALA A 802 15.98 10.99 -16.08
CA ALA A 802 16.14 11.62 -14.76
C ALA A 802 15.36 12.96 -14.66
N PRO A 803 14.36 13.09 -13.78
CA PRO A 803 13.53 14.29 -13.69
C PRO A 803 14.32 15.48 -13.14
N GLY A 804 14.16 16.65 -13.76
CA GLY A 804 14.73 17.92 -13.30
C GLY A 804 16.19 18.20 -13.69
N ARG A 805 16.85 17.32 -14.45
CA ARG A 805 18.12 17.65 -15.12
C ARG A 805 17.88 18.53 -16.36
N GLN A 806 18.91 19.30 -16.74
CA GLN A 806 18.97 20.00 -18.04
C GLN A 806 18.97 18.98 -19.20
N PRO A 807 18.62 19.37 -20.43
CA PRO A 807 18.77 18.50 -21.60
C PRO A 807 20.22 18.03 -21.72
N SER A 808 20.43 16.71 -21.71
CA SER A 808 21.77 16.12 -21.73
C SER A 808 22.56 16.53 -22.97
N SER A 809 23.85 16.79 -22.78
CA SER A 809 24.75 17.23 -23.84
C SER A 809 24.93 16.15 -24.91
N PRO A 810 25.26 16.52 -26.17
CA PRO A 810 25.62 15.55 -27.20
C PRO A 810 26.76 14.64 -26.77
N GLU A 811 27.74 15.18 -26.04
CA GLU A 811 28.89 14.46 -25.47
C GLU A 811 28.46 13.32 -24.54
N GLN A 812 27.53 13.57 -23.60
CA GLN A 812 27.00 12.53 -22.70
C GLN A 812 26.20 11.44 -23.42
N ILE A 813 25.59 11.77 -24.55
CA ILE A 813 24.86 10.79 -25.37
C ILE A 813 25.84 9.94 -26.18
N GLN A 814 26.94 10.54 -26.66
CA GLN A 814 28.03 9.85 -27.35
C GLN A 814 28.81 8.92 -26.41
N ASP A 815 29.22 9.39 -25.24
CA ASP A 815 29.89 8.65 -24.16
C ASP A 815 29.15 7.36 -23.73
N VAL A 816 27.81 7.39 -23.74
CA VAL A 816 26.97 6.23 -23.43
C VAL A 816 26.81 5.27 -24.62
N ASP A 817 26.89 5.77 -25.86
CA ASP A 817 26.80 4.94 -27.08
C ASP A 817 28.14 4.28 -27.41
N GLU A 818 29.26 4.99 -27.22
CA GLU A 818 30.62 4.44 -27.34
C GLU A 818 30.83 3.29 -26.35
N ALA A 819 30.45 3.47 -25.08
CA ALA A 819 30.49 2.39 -24.09
C ALA A 819 29.58 1.18 -24.44
N LEU A 820 28.51 1.39 -25.21
CA LEU A 820 27.60 0.32 -25.66
C LEU A 820 28.18 -0.45 -26.85
N GLU A 821 28.89 0.22 -27.76
CA GLU A 821 29.61 -0.44 -28.86
C GLU A 821 30.92 -1.10 -28.39
N GLU A 822 31.62 -0.54 -27.40
CA GLU A 822 32.73 -1.22 -26.69
C GLU A 822 32.24 -2.51 -26.03
N TRP A 823 31.11 -2.46 -25.31
CA TRP A 823 30.48 -3.64 -24.74
C TRP A 823 30.13 -4.67 -25.82
N ARG A 824 29.57 -4.23 -26.95
CA ARG A 824 29.22 -5.09 -28.10
C ARG A 824 30.45 -5.78 -28.70
N ALA A 825 31.57 -5.07 -28.82
CA ALA A 825 32.85 -5.60 -29.28
C ALA A 825 33.49 -6.57 -28.26
N SER A 826 33.22 -6.39 -26.96
CA SER A 826 33.74 -7.23 -25.87
C SER A 826 33.06 -8.60 -25.69
N LEU A 827 32.10 -8.95 -26.56
CA LEU A 827 31.38 -10.22 -26.49
C LEU A 827 32.21 -11.36 -27.10
N PRO A 828 32.39 -12.51 -26.39
CA PRO A 828 33.07 -13.68 -26.93
C PRO A 828 32.43 -14.22 -28.21
N GLU A 829 33.18 -15.00 -29.00
CA GLU A 829 32.71 -15.53 -30.28
C GLU A 829 31.48 -16.45 -30.12
N GLU A 830 31.40 -17.19 -29.00
CA GLU A 830 30.22 -18.00 -28.63
C GLU A 830 28.91 -17.17 -28.54
N MET A 831 28.99 -15.88 -28.21
CA MET A 831 27.85 -14.96 -28.13
C MET A 831 27.64 -14.12 -29.41
N ASN A 832 28.39 -14.43 -30.47
CA ASN A 832 28.28 -13.76 -31.77
C ASN A 832 27.86 -14.70 -32.91
N ARG A 833 28.26 -15.97 -32.86
CA ARG A 833 27.92 -16.98 -33.88
C ARG A 833 26.41 -17.23 -33.95
N GLY A 834 25.91 -17.48 -35.17
CA GLY A 834 24.54 -17.91 -35.44
C GLY A 834 23.45 -16.85 -35.28
N VAL A 835 23.77 -15.61 -34.88
CA VAL A 835 22.77 -14.55 -34.67
C VAL A 835 22.24 -13.98 -36.00
N GLU A 836 23.05 -14.06 -37.06
CA GLU A 836 22.63 -13.66 -38.42
C GLU A 836 22.01 -14.85 -39.20
N ASP A 837 22.31 -16.09 -38.79
CA ASP A 837 21.81 -17.34 -39.40
C ASP A 837 20.60 -17.97 -38.66
N GLY A 838 20.06 -17.33 -37.61
CA GLY A 838 18.94 -17.83 -36.82
C GLY A 838 19.23 -19.07 -35.94
N THR A 839 20.50 -19.39 -35.71
CA THR A 839 20.97 -20.60 -34.99
C THR A 839 21.59 -20.31 -33.62
N ALA A 840 21.65 -19.06 -33.20
CA ALA A 840 22.22 -18.66 -31.90
C ALA A 840 21.46 -19.24 -30.69
N SER A 841 22.15 -19.34 -29.55
CA SER A 841 21.56 -19.81 -28.30
C SER A 841 20.64 -18.76 -27.67
N VAL A 842 19.77 -19.21 -26.75
CA VAL A 842 18.83 -18.36 -26.00
C VAL A 842 19.57 -17.22 -25.27
N TRP A 843 20.78 -17.49 -24.78
CA TRP A 843 21.61 -16.53 -24.05
C TRP A 843 22.18 -15.45 -24.98
N ALA A 844 22.68 -15.83 -26.15
CA ALA A 844 23.11 -14.90 -27.18
C ALA A 844 21.93 -14.02 -27.66
N HIS A 845 20.77 -14.61 -27.96
CA HIS A 845 19.58 -13.87 -28.35
C HIS A 845 19.18 -12.81 -27.29
N LEU A 846 19.16 -13.16 -26.00
CA LEU A 846 18.83 -12.23 -24.92
C LEU A 846 19.85 -11.08 -24.75
N LEU A 847 21.16 -11.35 -24.92
CA LEU A 847 22.19 -10.31 -24.92
C LEU A 847 22.01 -9.31 -26.08
N HIS A 848 21.71 -9.80 -27.28
CA HIS A 848 21.48 -8.94 -28.44
C HIS A 848 20.14 -8.20 -28.36
N LEU A 849 19.10 -8.77 -27.74
CA LEU A 849 17.85 -8.06 -27.43
C LEU A 849 18.09 -6.89 -26.47
N ALA A 850 18.89 -7.10 -25.41
CA ALA A 850 19.27 -6.03 -24.49
C ALA A 850 20.05 -4.90 -25.20
N TYR A 851 21.08 -5.25 -26.01
CA TYR A 851 21.84 -4.29 -26.80
C TYR A 851 20.96 -3.45 -27.74
N ASN A 852 20.14 -4.09 -28.56
CA ASN A 852 19.28 -3.37 -29.50
C ASN A 852 18.21 -2.53 -28.77
N HIS A 853 17.74 -2.97 -27.60
CA HIS A 853 16.83 -2.17 -26.77
C HIS A 853 17.51 -0.88 -26.29
N LEU A 854 18.75 -0.94 -25.78
CA LEU A 854 19.51 0.26 -25.39
C LEU A 854 19.77 1.19 -26.59
N ARG A 855 20.10 0.65 -27.78
CA ARG A 855 20.24 1.45 -29.01
C ARG A 855 18.93 2.19 -29.35
N ILE A 856 17.76 1.58 -29.15
CA ILE A 856 16.47 2.29 -29.26
C ILE A 856 16.34 3.37 -28.18
N LEU A 857 16.64 3.09 -26.90
CA LEU A 857 16.52 4.09 -25.82
C LEU A 857 17.35 5.36 -26.09
N ILE A 858 18.58 5.21 -26.59
CA ILE A 858 19.48 6.32 -26.93
C ILE A 858 18.97 7.11 -28.15
N TYR A 859 18.55 6.43 -29.23
CA TYR A 859 18.27 7.08 -30.52
C TYR A 859 16.79 7.48 -30.75
N ARG A 860 15.82 6.91 -30.01
CA ARG A 860 14.39 7.17 -30.20
C ARG A 860 14.01 8.66 -30.13
N HIS A 861 14.67 9.44 -29.27
CA HIS A 861 14.41 10.88 -29.15
C HIS A 861 14.80 11.65 -30.43
N LYS A 862 15.92 11.30 -31.07
CA LYS A 862 16.33 11.85 -32.37
C LYS A 862 15.33 11.42 -33.47
N PHE A 863 15.00 10.13 -33.50
CA PHE A 863 14.03 9.56 -34.46
C PHE A 863 12.63 10.18 -34.36
N VAL A 864 12.12 10.48 -33.16
CA VAL A 864 10.83 11.16 -32.98
C VAL A 864 10.90 12.61 -33.44
N LYS A 865 11.94 13.38 -33.06
CA LYS A 865 11.99 14.84 -33.26
C LYS A 865 12.46 15.33 -34.63
N GLN A 866 13.20 14.54 -35.41
CA GLN A 866 13.69 14.97 -36.73
C GLN A 866 13.24 14.04 -37.85
N GLY A 867 12.74 14.63 -38.94
CA GLY A 867 12.37 13.88 -40.15
C GLY A 867 13.53 13.61 -41.12
N GLN A 868 14.66 14.31 -40.99
CA GLN A 868 15.76 14.32 -41.98
C GLN A 868 17.17 14.39 -41.33
N SER A 869 17.46 13.52 -40.37
CA SER A 869 18.85 13.18 -39.99
C SER A 869 19.04 11.68 -40.23
N GLU A 870 19.29 11.33 -41.49
CA GLU A 870 19.09 9.97 -42.03
C GLU A 870 19.82 8.90 -41.21
N ASN A 871 21.14 9.05 -41.00
CA ASN A 871 21.93 8.09 -40.21
C ASN A 871 21.39 7.88 -38.76
N ASN A 872 21.03 8.96 -38.05
CA ASN A 872 20.61 8.84 -36.64
C ASN A 872 19.22 8.21 -36.50
N GLY A 873 18.30 8.49 -37.43
CA GLY A 873 16.99 7.84 -37.45
C GLY A 873 17.10 6.35 -37.80
N GLN A 874 17.98 6.02 -38.75
CA GLN A 874 18.18 4.65 -39.23
C GLN A 874 18.72 3.71 -38.14
N ILE A 875 19.53 4.19 -37.18
CA ILE A 875 20.01 3.36 -36.05
C ILE A 875 18.86 2.75 -35.25
N ALA A 876 17.84 3.56 -34.90
CA ALA A 876 16.67 3.07 -34.16
C ALA A 876 15.85 2.05 -34.96
N VAL A 877 15.68 2.29 -36.28
CA VAL A 877 14.95 1.38 -37.19
C VAL A 877 15.71 0.06 -37.39
N THR A 878 17.04 0.10 -37.54
CA THR A 878 17.89 -1.09 -37.61
C THR A 878 17.82 -1.89 -36.32
N ALA A 879 17.91 -1.25 -35.16
CA ALA A 879 17.82 -1.91 -33.86
C ALA A 879 16.45 -2.57 -33.63
N ALA A 880 15.35 -1.86 -33.96
CA ALA A 880 13.99 -2.42 -33.92
C ALA A 880 13.82 -3.61 -34.90
N SER A 881 14.47 -3.55 -36.07
CA SER A 881 14.43 -4.64 -37.05
C SER A 881 15.21 -5.87 -36.58
N LYS A 882 16.37 -5.68 -35.90
CA LYS A 882 17.12 -6.77 -35.26
C LYS A 882 16.32 -7.42 -34.12
N ILE A 883 15.59 -6.65 -33.31
CA ILE A 883 14.70 -7.19 -32.28
C ILE A 883 13.58 -8.04 -32.90
N SER A 884 12.92 -7.55 -33.97
CA SER A 884 11.89 -8.34 -34.67
C SER A 884 12.44 -9.65 -35.23
N ARG A 885 13.67 -9.64 -35.77
CA ARG A 885 14.30 -10.85 -36.32
C ARG A 885 14.68 -11.85 -35.22
N ILE A 886 15.30 -11.40 -34.12
CA ILE A 886 15.61 -12.27 -32.99
C ILE A 886 14.31 -12.90 -32.42
N ALA A 887 13.20 -12.17 -32.40
CA ALA A 887 11.91 -12.71 -31.99
C ALA A 887 11.34 -13.76 -32.95
N GLU A 888 11.50 -13.57 -34.26
CA GLU A 888 11.17 -14.55 -35.31
C GLU A 888 12.00 -15.83 -35.15
N ASP A 889 13.31 -15.72 -34.98
CA ASP A 889 14.21 -16.87 -34.77
C ASP A 889 13.89 -17.62 -33.47
N MET A 890 13.66 -16.89 -32.36
CA MET A 890 13.23 -17.48 -31.09
C MET A 890 11.82 -18.12 -31.13
N LEU A 891 10.92 -17.65 -32.01
CA LEU A 891 9.63 -18.29 -32.26
C LEU A 891 9.83 -19.59 -33.05
N ALA A 892 10.60 -19.56 -34.14
CA ALA A 892 10.89 -20.73 -34.97
C ALA A 892 11.61 -21.86 -34.20
N GLN A 893 12.52 -21.50 -33.30
CA GLN A 893 13.19 -22.43 -32.38
C GLN A 893 12.30 -22.92 -31.21
N GLY A 894 11.12 -22.30 -30.98
CA GLY A 894 10.30 -22.54 -29.79
C GLY A 894 10.94 -22.09 -28.46
N THR A 895 11.98 -21.24 -28.52
CA THR A 895 12.76 -20.78 -27.37
C THR A 895 12.25 -19.49 -26.74
N LEU A 896 11.37 -18.74 -27.41
CA LEU A 896 10.82 -17.45 -26.93
C LEU A 896 10.21 -17.55 -25.51
N ARG A 897 9.60 -18.69 -25.18
CA ARG A 897 9.00 -18.97 -23.85
C ARG A 897 9.99 -18.95 -22.68
N TYR A 898 11.29 -19.11 -22.96
CA TYR A 898 12.36 -19.02 -21.95
C TYR A 898 12.90 -17.59 -21.78
N GLY A 899 12.34 -16.62 -22.52
CA GLY A 899 12.74 -15.23 -22.46
C GLY A 899 12.51 -14.57 -21.10
N GLN A 900 13.49 -13.77 -20.67
CA GLN A 900 13.39 -12.93 -19.48
C GLN A 900 12.51 -11.69 -19.72
N MET A 901 12.00 -11.06 -18.65
CA MET A 901 11.04 -9.94 -18.76
C MET A 901 11.49 -8.77 -19.67
N HIS A 902 12.79 -8.54 -19.88
CA HIS A 902 13.27 -7.48 -20.77
C HIS A 902 13.00 -7.76 -22.26
N LEU A 903 12.70 -9.00 -22.65
CA LEU A 903 12.22 -9.35 -23.99
C LEU A 903 10.90 -8.63 -24.29
N ILE A 904 10.01 -8.50 -23.30
CA ILE A 904 8.72 -7.80 -23.43
C ILE A 904 8.96 -6.32 -23.78
N THR A 905 9.89 -5.65 -23.09
CA THR A 905 10.21 -4.23 -23.34
C THR A 905 11.04 -4.02 -24.61
N SER A 906 11.86 -4.99 -25.00
CA SER A 906 12.54 -5.00 -26.29
C SER A 906 11.51 -5.04 -27.43
N LEU A 907 10.60 -6.01 -27.39
CA LEU A 907 9.52 -6.18 -28.37
C LEU A 907 8.59 -4.96 -28.44
N PHE A 908 8.15 -4.42 -27.30
CA PHE A 908 7.27 -3.26 -27.27
C PHE A 908 7.97 -1.99 -27.80
N ALA A 909 9.25 -1.79 -27.47
CA ALA A 909 10.04 -0.68 -28.02
C ALA A 909 10.22 -0.81 -29.55
N ALA A 910 10.49 -2.02 -30.05
CA ALA A 910 10.59 -2.28 -31.48
C ALA A 910 9.25 -2.07 -32.21
N LEU A 911 8.14 -2.59 -31.66
CA LEU A 911 6.79 -2.37 -32.16
C LEU A 911 6.45 -0.88 -32.33
N CYS A 912 6.85 -0.04 -31.36
CA CYS A 912 6.61 1.40 -31.42
C CYS A 912 7.45 2.10 -32.51
N ILE A 913 8.72 1.71 -32.70
CA ILE A 913 9.56 2.21 -33.81
C ILE A 913 8.98 1.78 -35.17
N HIS A 914 8.52 0.54 -35.29
CA HIS A 914 7.86 0.06 -36.51
C HIS A 914 6.54 0.80 -36.76
N ALA A 915 5.70 1.00 -35.75
CA ALA A 915 4.45 1.76 -35.88
C ALA A 915 4.65 3.21 -36.37
N ILE A 916 5.69 3.91 -35.89
CA ILE A 916 6.07 5.23 -36.40
C ILE A 916 6.59 5.13 -37.84
N SER A 917 7.34 4.06 -38.16
CA SER A 917 7.81 3.77 -39.52
C SER A 917 6.67 3.47 -40.50
N ILE A 918 5.58 2.81 -40.07
CA ILE A 918 4.35 2.59 -40.89
C ILE A 918 3.72 3.94 -41.26
N ARG A 919 3.63 4.87 -40.31
CA ARG A 919 3.08 6.23 -40.56
C ARG A 919 3.94 7.04 -41.54
N ARG A 920 5.27 6.95 -41.44
CA ARG A 920 6.22 7.73 -42.26
C ARG A 920 6.57 7.09 -43.61
N GLY A 921 6.50 5.76 -43.70
CA GLY A 921 6.90 5.00 -44.88
C GLY A 921 5.89 5.07 -46.03
N VAL A 922 6.42 4.91 -47.24
CA VAL A 922 5.67 4.80 -48.50
C VAL A 922 5.86 3.39 -49.07
N ASP A 923 4.83 2.87 -49.73
CA ASP A 923 4.79 1.59 -50.46
C ASP A 923 5.54 0.41 -49.78
N VAL A 924 6.66 -0.03 -50.36
CA VAL A 924 7.44 -1.19 -49.91
C VAL A 924 7.96 -1.00 -48.48
N SER A 925 8.43 0.21 -48.14
CA SER A 925 8.97 0.50 -46.81
C SER A 925 7.89 0.45 -45.73
N ARG A 926 6.64 0.82 -46.07
CA ARG A 926 5.49 0.65 -45.17
C ARG A 926 5.19 -0.83 -44.94
N ARG A 927 5.08 -1.64 -46.00
CA ARG A 927 4.78 -3.09 -45.89
C ARG A 927 5.81 -3.86 -45.05
N ILE A 928 7.10 -3.53 -45.20
CA ILE A 928 8.18 -4.12 -44.39
C ILE A 928 8.01 -3.77 -42.90
N ALA A 929 7.62 -2.54 -42.57
CA ALA A 929 7.34 -2.13 -41.20
C ALA A 929 6.04 -2.75 -40.64
N GLU A 930 5.01 -2.91 -41.46
CA GLU A 930 3.76 -3.61 -41.10
C GLU A 930 4.03 -5.08 -40.72
N HIS A 931 4.80 -5.81 -41.53
CA HIS A 931 5.20 -7.19 -41.22
C HIS A 931 6.08 -7.31 -39.96
N ARG A 932 7.07 -6.42 -39.78
CA ARG A 932 7.92 -6.42 -38.57
C ARG A 932 7.14 -6.06 -37.31
N ALA A 933 6.12 -5.21 -37.41
CA ALA A 933 5.19 -4.93 -36.30
C ALA A 933 4.32 -6.16 -35.96
N GLN A 934 3.81 -6.89 -36.96
CA GLN A 934 3.08 -8.15 -36.77
C GLN A 934 3.94 -9.20 -36.05
N MET A 935 5.22 -9.37 -36.44
CA MET A 935 6.13 -10.29 -35.73
C MET A 935 6.37 -9.88 -34.27
N CYS A 936 6.44 -8.59 -33.96
CA CYS A 936 6.50 -8.13 -32.57
C CYS A 936 5.20 -8.41 -31.78
N LEU A 937 4.03 -8.28 -32.41
CA LEU A 937 2.74 -8.61 -31.79
C LEU A 937 2.60 -10.12 -31.52
N LEU A 938 2.96 -10.97 -32.48
CA LEU A 938 2.98 -12.43 -32.32
C LEU A 938 3.93 -12.86 -31.19
N GLY A 939 5.12 -12.28 -31.12
CA GLY A 939 6.05 -12.51 -30.02
C GLY A 939 5.47 -12.13 -28.66
N LEU A 940 4.80 -10.96 -28.55
CA LEU A 940 4.14 -10.54 -27.31
C LEU A 940 2.98 -11.50 -26.93
N GLN A 941 2.16 -11.94 -27.89
CA GLN A 941 1.07 -12.89 -27.67
C GLN A 941 1.55 -14.28 -27.19
N GLU A 942 2.66 -14.78 -27.73
CA GLU A 942 3.24 -16.04 -27.25
C GLU A 942 3.78 -15.90 -25.81
N ILE A 943 4.48 -14.80 -25.51
CA ILE A 943 5.03 -14.54 -24.17
C ILE A 943 3.93 -14.42 -23.11
N GLN A 944 2.76 -13.86 -23.45
CA GLN A 944 1.62 -13.72 -22.55
C GLN A 944 1.14 -15.05 -21.94
N LYS A 945 1.36 -16.18 -22.63
CA LYS A 945 1.00 -17.54 -22.14
C LYS A 945 1.81 -17.97 -20.91
N TYR A 946 3.00 -17.39 -20.70
CA TYR A 946 3.92 -17.73 -19.62
C TYR A 946 4.06 -16.58 -18.60
N TRP A 947 4.08 -15.34 -19.11
CA TRP A 947 4.17 -14.12 -18.33
C TRP A 947 2.84 -13.34 -18.40
N LYS A 948 2.10 -13.31 -17.30
CA LYS A 948 0.86 -12.53 -17.18
C LYS A 948 1.18 -11.03 -17.30
N ILE A 949 0.84 -10.46 -18.45
CA ILE A 949 0.94 -9.04 -18.78
C ILE A 949 -0.49 -8.51 -18.79
N ASN A 950 -0.78 -7.40 -18.10
CA ASN A 950 -2.09 -6.75 -18.22
C ASN A 950 -2.18 -6.08 -19.59
N ASN A 951 -3.10 -6.53 -20.44
CA ASN A 951 -3.17 -6.06 -21.82
C ASN A 951 -3.50 -4.57 -21.95
N ASN A 952 -4.00 -3.91 -20.90
CA ASN A 952 -4.34 -2.48 -20.86
C ASN A 952 -3.33 -1.56 -21.57
N VAL A 953 -2.01 -1.81 -21.50
CA VAL A 953 -1.00 -0.98 -22.20
C VAL A 953 -0.93 -1.28 -23.70
N LEU A 954 -1.09 -2.54 -24.10
CA LEU A 954 -1.16 -2.95 -25.50
C LEU A 954 -2.50 -2.58 -26.14
N ASP A 955 -3.61 -2.77 -25.41
CA ASP A 955 -4.96 -2.37 -25.82
C ASP A 955 -5.04 -0.85 -25.99
N LEU A 956 -4.52 -0.07 -25.03
CA LEU A 956 -4.41 1.38 -25.14
C LEU A 956 -3.51 1.79 -26.31
N PHE A 957 -2.39 1.10 -26.53
CA PHE A 957 -1.52 1.35 -27.69
C PHE A 957 -2.26 1.08 -29.02
N LEU A 958 -3.04 0.01 -29.11
CA LEU A 958 -3.86 -0.33 -30.28
C LEU A 958 -5.05 0.63 -30.47
N GLN A 959 -5.65 1.14 -29.39
CA GLN A 959 -6.70 2.17 -29.41
C GLN A 959 -6.19 3.55 -29.84
N TYR A 960 -4.94 3.88 -29.52
CA TYR A 960 -4.30 5.17 -29.84
C TYR A 960 -3.46 5.13 -31.13
N LEU A 961 -3.34 3.96 -31.75
CA LEU A 961 -2.92 3.84 -33.14
C LEU A 961 -4.02 4.36 -34.07
N ASP A 962 -3.60 4.89 -35.22
CA ASP A 962 -4.49 5.25 -36.32
C ASP A 962 -5.40 4.05 -36.65
N VAL A 963 -6.72 4.27 -36.69
CA VAL A 963 -7.73 3.21 -36.89
C VAL A 963 -7.41 2.38 -38.13
N SER A 964 -6.87 2.99 -39.18
CA SER A 964 -6.48 2.28 -40.41
C SER A 964 -5.23 1.41 -40.21
N ILE A 965 -4.30 1.80 -39.33
CA ILE A 965 -3.12 0.99 -38.94
C ILE A 965 -3.56 -0.15 -38.04
N ALA A 966 -4.42 0.10 -37.04
CA ALA A 966 -4.99 -0.94 -36.20
C ALA A 966 -5.73 -1.99 -37.06
N GLN A 967 -6.58 -1.55 -38.00
CA GLN A 967 -7.27 -2.45 -38.95
C GLN A 967 -6.30 -3.23 -39.83
N ARG A 968 -5.20 -2.63 -40.34
CA ARG A 968 -4.19 -3.36 -41.12
C ARG A 968 -3.37 -4.36 -40.30
N LEU A 969 -3.10 -4.07 -39.03
CA LEU A 969 -2.40 -5.01 -38.14
C LEU A 969 -3.30 -6.18 -37.72
N HIS A 970 -4.60 -5.96 -37.52
CA HIS A 970 -5.57 -7.03 -37.20
C HIS A 970 -6.03 -7.83 -38.43
N GLY A 971 -6.18 -7.20 -39.60
CA GLY A 971 -6.82 -7.79 -40.78
C GLY A 971 -6.10 -8.98 -41.43
N ALA A 972 -4.86 -9.26 -41.03
CA ALA A 972 -4.12 -10.44 -41.49
C ALA A 972 -4.46 -11.73 -40.71
N ALA A 973 -5.24 -11.65 -39.63
CA ALA A 973 -5.65 -12.81 -38.82
C ALA A 973 -6.84 -13.60 -39.41
N GLN A 974 -7.41 -13.16 -40.54
CA GLN A 974 -8.53 -13.83 -41.23
C GLN A 974 -8.30 -13.86 -42.75
N SER A 975 -7.36 -14.70 -43.20
CA SER A 975 -7.23 -15.05 -44.62
C SER A 975 -6.74 -16.49 -44.80
N ASP A 976 -7.66 -17.45 -44.73
CA ASP A 976 -7.44 -18.81 -45.27
C ASP A 976 -7.35 -18.73 -46.80
N ALA A 977 -6.13 -18.51 -47.30
CA ALA A 977 -5.80 -18.54 -48.71
C ALA A 977 -4.43 -19.24 -48.88
N PRO A 978 -4.35 -20.41 -49.55
CA PRO A 978 -3.11 -21.17 -49.61
C PRO A 978 -2.07 -20.47 -50.50
N ILE A 979 -0.83 -20.43 -50.01
CA ILE A 979 0.32 -19.90 -50.76
C ILE A 979 0.56 -20.79 -51.98
N ARG A 980 0.34 -20.25 -53.19
CA ARG A 980 0.80 -20.90 -54.43
C ARG A 980 2.29 -20.61 -54.63
N SER A 981 3.05 -21.67 -54.84
CA SER A 981 4.46 -21.60 -55.22
C SER A 981 4.63 -20.91 -56.58
N LEU A 982 5.70 -20.13 -56.72
CA LEU A 982 6.18 -19.66 -58.03
C LEU A 982 7.10 -20.72 -58.64
N ALA A 983 6.49 -21.73 -59.27
CA ALA A 983 7.16 -22.69 -60.13
C ALA A 983 6.25 -23.06 -61.31
N ASP A 984 6.88 -23.23 -62.47
CA ASP A 984 6.37 -23.77 -63.73
C ASP A 984 5.30 -22.96 -64.49
N LEU A 985 5.21 -23.25 -65.80
CA LEU A 985 4.58 -22.44 -66.85
C LEU A 985 3.63 -23.29 -67.72
N GLU A 986 2.84 -22.57 -68.52
CA GLU A 986 2.03 -23.01 -69.67
C GLU A 986 0.64 -23.65 -69.40
N PRO A 987 -0.31 -23.59 -70.38
CA PRO A 987 -1.75 -23.83 -70.13
C PRO A 987 -2.43 -24.90 -71.04
N ALA A 988 -3.53 -25.52 -70.58
CA ALA A 988 -4.57 -26.10 -71.46
C ALA A 988 -5.91 -26.44 -70.74
N GLU A 989 -7.01 -25.96 -71.32
CA GLU A 989 -8.29 -26.64 -71.64
C GLU A 989 -9.20 -27.34 -70.58
N ASP A 990 -10.44 -27.60 -71.00
CA ASP A 990 -11.59 -28.10 -70.22
C ASP A 990 -11.58 -29.62 -69.94
N GLN A 991 -12.21 -30.06 -68.83
CA GLN A 991 -13.33 -31.04 -68.87
C GLN A 991 -14.02 -31.34 -67.52
N GLN A 992 -15.35 -31.17 -67.53
CA GLN A 992 -16.45 -31.99 -66.98
C GLN A 992 -16.38 -32.77 -65.63
N GLU A 993 -17.50 -32.68 -64.90
CA GLU A 993 -18.05 -33.55 -63.84
C GLU A 993 -18.20 -35.05 -64.25
N PRO A 994 -18.52 -36.04 -63.35
CA PRO A 994 -19.27 -35.92 -62.08
C PRO A 994 -18.81 -36.80 -60.87
N ALA A 995 -19.59 -36.79 -59.79
CA ALA A 995 -19.34 -37.47 -58.51
C ALA A 995 -19.98 -38.87 -58.37
N GLN A 996 -19.53 -39.66 -57.37
CA GLN A 996 -20.17 -40.89 -56.87
C GLN A 996 -19.99 -41.06 -55.34
N THR A 997 -20.82 -41.90 -54.71
CA THR A 997 -20.94 -42.18 -53.25
C THR A 997 -20.95 -43.70 -52.98
N TYR A 998 -20.86 -44.28 -51.78
CA TYR A 998 -21.15 -43.86 -50.38
C TYR A 998 -19.92 -44.19 -49.45
N ASP A 999 -19.92 -44.37 -48.11
CA ASP A 999 -20.99 -44.64 -47.13
C ASP A 999 -20.62 -44.36 -45.63
N PHE A 1000 -21.57 -44.67 -44.73
CA PHE A 1000 -21.58 -44.68 -43.25
C PHE A 1000 -20.45 -45.48 -42.52
N PRO A 1001 -20.33 -45.45 -41.16
CA PRO A 1001 -21.26 -44.92 -40.14
C PRO A 1001 -20.68 -44.01 -39.02
N THR A 1002 -21.59 -43.27 -38.36
CA THR A 1002 -21.38 -42.63 -37.03
C THR A 1002 -21.72 -43.61 -35.88
N PRO A 1003 -21.19 -43.44 -34.64
CA PRO A 1003 -21.92 -42.59 -33.68
C PRO A 1003 -21.09 -41.84 -32.61
N GLN A 1004 -21.62 -40.69 -32.18
CA GLN A 1004 -21.63 -40.14 -30.80
C GLN A 1004 -20.33 -40.15 -29.96
N THR A 1005 -19.66 -38.99 -29.83
CA THR A 1005 -19.66 -38.15 -28.60
C THR A 1005 -18.70 -36.95 -28.69
N GLN A 1006 -19.20 -35.77 -29.09
CA GLN A 1006 -18.55 -34.47 -28.79
C GLN A 1006 -19.54 -33.31 -29.05
N ALA A 1007 -20.23 -32.86 -28.00
CA ALA A 1007 -21.26 -31.82 -28.10
C ALA A 1007 -21.33 -30.93 -26.83
N GLN A 1008 -20.17 -30.50 -26.31
CA GLN A 1008 -20.12 -29.55 -25.17
C GLN A 1008 -18.92 -28.59 -25.14
N THR A 1009 -18.01 -28.66 -26.12
CA THR A 1009 -16.74 -27.89 -26.13
C THR A 1009 -16.68 -26.79 -27.19
N LYS A 1010 -17.83 -26.29 -27.67
CA LYS A 1010 -17.90 -25.26 -28.73
C LYS A 1010 -18.94 -24.16 -28.46
N ALA A 1011 -19.11 -23.80 -27.19
CA ALA A 1011 -20.09 -22.81 -26.72
C ALA A 1011 -19.48 -21.71 -25.82
N PHE A 1012 -18.15 -21.67 -25.68
CA PHE A 1012 -17.44 -20.79 -24.73
C PHE A 1012 -16.46 -19.80 -25.35
N GLU A 1013 -16.16 -19.90 -26.65
CA GLU A 1013 -15.25 -18.97 -27.35
C GLU A 1013 -16.02 -17.76 -27.95
N ASP A 1014 -17.23 -17.97 -28.48
CA ASP A 1014 -18.02 -16.93 -29.17
C ASP A 1014 -18.67 -15.86 -28.24
N GLN A 1015 -18.66 -16.06 -26.92
CA GLN A 1015 -19.30 -15.11 -25.99
C GLN A 1015 -18.45 -13.87 -25.67
N TYR A 1016 -17.15 -13.86 -25.98
CA TYR A 1016 -16.30 -12.68 -25.76
C TYR A 1016 -16.35 -11.67 -26.92
N PHE A 1017 -16.60 -12.12 -28.14
CA PHE A 1017 -16.64 -11.25 -29.33
C PHE A 1017 -17.94 -10.46 -29.47
N ASN A 1018 -19.09 -11.06 -29.14
CA ASN A 1018 -20.41 -10.42 -29.29
C ASN A 1018 -20.68 -9.29 -28.28
N LEU A 1019 -19.87 -9.15 -27.22
CA LEU A 1019 -20.06 -8.12 -26.19
C LEU A 1019 -19.55 -6.73 -26.61
N LEU A 1020 -18.84 -6.61 -27.74
CA LEU A 1020 -18.18 -5.37 -28.17
C LEU A 1020 -18.86 -4.62 -29.33
N TYR A 1021 -19.71 -5.29 -30.13
CA TYR A 1021 -20.28 -4.71 -31.37
C TYR A 1021 -21.74 -5.13 -31.67
N GLY A 1022 -22.60 -5.19 -30.64
CA GLY A 1022 -24.05 -5.23 -30.83
C GLY A 1022 -24.61 -3.82 -31.14
N PRO A 1023 -25.58 -3.66 -32.07
CA PRO A 1023 -26.19 -2.35 -32.35
C PRO A 1023 -27.03 -1.85 -31.17
N TRP A 1024 -26.89 -0.56 -30.84
CA TRP A 1024 -27.53 0.08 -29.70
C TRP A 1024 -28.74 0.90 -30.18
N GLU A 1025 -29.90 0.26 -30.30
CA GLU A 1025 -31.18 0.94 -30.56
C GLU A 1025 -31.88 1.28 -29.24
N GLY A 1026 -32.24 2.56 -29.06
CA GLY A 1026 -32.80 3.07 -27.81
C GLY A 1026 -32.63 4.58 -27.67
N ASP A 1027 -33.27 5.34 -28.57
CA ASP A 1027 -33.26 6.81 -28.56
C ASP A 1027 -33.89 7.38 -27.27
N ASP A 1028 -33.24 8.40 -26.68
CA ASP A 1028 -33.90 9.69 -26.41
C ASP A 1028 -32.90 10.76 -25.90
N GLY A 1029 -32.99 11.98 -26.48
CA GLY A 1029 -32.79 13.21 -25.70
C GLY A 1029 -31.40 13.84 -25.50
N MET A 1030 -30.41 13.66 -26.39
CA MET A 1030 -29.16 14.45 -26.32
C MET A 1030 -29.37 15.90 -26.79
N ALA A 1031 -29.47 16.87 -25.86
CA ALA A 1031 -29.70 18.28 -26.20
C ALA A 1031 -29.21 19.31 -25.14
N ASP A 1032 -27.90 19.40 -24.88
CA ASP A 1032 -27.19 20.71 -24.94
C ASP A 1032 -25.66 20.59 -24.84
N LEU A 1033 -24.95 21.06 -25.89
CA LEU A 1033 -23.57 21.61 -25.95
C LEU A 1033 -22.99 21.49 -27.37
N GLY A 1034 -23.63 22.18 -28.32
CA GLY A 1034 -23.09 22.36 -29.66
C GLY A 1034 -22.29 23.67 -29.79
N LEU A 1035 -21.12 23.59 -30.45
CA LEU A 1035 -20.28 24.72 -30.89
C LEU A 1035 -19.60 25.51 -29.73
N VAL A 1036 -18.32 25.88 -29.82
CA VAL A 1036 -17.57 26.29 -31.02
C VAL A 1036 -16.26 25.52 -31.21
N LEU A 1037 -16.07 25.01 -32.43
CA LEU A 1037 -14.76 24.96 -33.09
C LEU A 1037 -14.89 25.65 -34.45
N GLN A 1038 -14.01 26.59 -34.75
CA GLN A 1038 -13.73 27.05 -36.11
C GLN A 1038 -12.22 26.94 -36.37
N ALA A 1039 -11.86 26.94 -37.66
CA ALA A 1039 -10.61 26.40 -38.16
C ALA A 1039 -9.32 27.11 -37.67
N ASN A 1040 -8.22 26.35 -37.76
CA ASN A 1040 -6.80 26.75 -37.60
C ASN A 1040 -6.32 26.95 -36.15
N ASP A 1041 -5.86 25.87 -35.51
CA ASP A 1041 -5.00 25.95 -34.30
C ASP A 1041 -4.04 24.73 -34.21
N PRO A 1042 -2.82 24.84 -33.64
CA PRO A 1042 -1.72 23.88 -33.86
C PRO A 1042 -1.71 22.66 -32.93
N MET A 1043 -2.88 22.20 -32.45
CA MET A 1043 -2.99 21.09 -31.47
C MET A 1043 -2.50 19.72 -31.96
N GLN A 1044 -2.18 19.54 -33.25
CA GLN A 1044 -1.66 18.26 -33.79
C GLN A 1044 -0.28 17.85 -33.23
N MET A 1045 0.41 18.70 -32.47
CA MET A 1045 1.62 18.29 -31.72
C MET A 1045 1.34 17.69 -30.33
N GLU A 1046 0.15 17.84 -29.74
CA GLU A 1046 -0.09 17.34 -28.37
C GLU A 1046 -0.34 15.83 -28.28
N SER A 1047 -0.92 15.23 -29.32
CA SER A 1047 -1.08 13.76 -29.39
C SER A 1047 0.26 13.01 -29.47
N LEU A 1048 1.30 13.66 -30.02
CA LEU A 1048 2.69 13.17 -29.95
C LEU A 1048 3.31 13.32 -28.55
N ASN A 1049 2.79 14.22 -27.71
CA ASN A 1049 3.32 14.53 -26.38
C ASN A 1049 2.89 13.50 -25.32
N ILE A 1050 1.76 12.81 -25.54
CA ILE A 1050 1.32 11.67 -24.72
C ILE A 1050 2.16 10.43 -25.06
N LEU A 1051 2.26 10.09 -26.35
CA LEU A 1051 3.13 9.00 -26.82
C LEU A 1051 4.59 9.25 -26.42
N GLY A 1052 5.09 10.49 -26.54
CA GLY A 1052 6.44 10.89 -26.13
C GLY A 1052 6.71 10.97 -24.63
N ARG A 1053 5.74 10.61 -23.77
CA ARG A 1053 5.92 10.41 -22.32
C ARG A 1053 5.78 8.95 -21.88
N SER A 1054 5.06 8.13 -22.63
CA SER A 1054 4.91 6.69 -22.39
C SER A 1054 5.89 5.82 -23.21
N LEU A 1055 6.60 6.41 -24.18
CA LEU A 1055 7.79 5.85 -24.82
C LEU A 1055 9.04 6.28 -24.06
#